data_AF-A0A534QFQ9-F1
#
_entry.id   AF-A0A534QFQ9-F1
#
_cell.length_a   1.000
_cell.length_b   1.000
_cell.length_c   1.000
_cell.angle_alpha   90.00
_cell.angle_beta   90.00
_cell.angle_gamma   90.00
#
_symmetry.space_group_name_H-M   'P 1'
#
loop_
_entity.id
_entity.type
_entity.pdbx_description
1 polymer ?
#
loop_
_entity_poly.entity_id
_entity_poly.type
_entity_poly.pdbx_seq_one_letter_code
_entity_poly.pdbx_strand_id
1 'polypeptide(L)'
;MTGAAAPAQPSCPGTATLTVFAENLSAASTINVVLEGELAADAVTCLGTGATRYQQTMTCAGSGMVRCGQLSGLQPGAWVHRLAVTVPGSAPQQQAQRLVLVAGSPTDASNALSWTIYPKTFVVDDTTETRLRAQLDAAGAYTAANPGAALVTFARTAFPGRSAPQTIDLAKGPCAPEPSRHAALCFTGSRVVVDALDADGEPGAVVWSVGTRALSLLRLYESDNVFRGLLFEGSRTPQNPTKPMCPYPPTTPTCPDPIRPNCPDPAKPDCPITKPDCQVDTVAISGSKARRNRIEHSLVVGPTCGDALSVDSDAGQPDDQGPGDNVIVGSRITGAADRGVKVDFGGFATIERSCVHDNRNGGILSTLGGHVVAAENVVQHNVPGKAQNGITVGGPSPESTLVTDGNVVRLAGDRGLSVVNDASATFQNDYVADSQFAGSKVETTGDGPTDATPVATFHGVALVCNRHENLTGTCTPSPCDCELPVPCSTKEDCCTNPDGTLDTACVAVTQCAPGSFPRGAGAVTAMAPNVSYGDELEPGRNAFAANKKTSTGANFQVMNVDETIPAEGNQWEHCGSGAVCDVAVVQAQDIYSSPSGAMVDIGLPPSPRAGTPVLSRVSPARPQAGDIVRIFGDNFNAIEGNPLFVDRTLNCADLPVCAGDGSCPTGPCVNGSCPCSIANPAVQLANKQTNANRIRIKAEDGTLLADATGEHDFCPDAVTPTMLAFRMPFDCFAPLTLEVAKRDPSGSRVAATMPLCDPKGCMDEPAGTPCDDGNACTVNDACDGSGNCSGGAPLVCDGPCLACDPAAGCVPKACSGACLTGTCDPQRGCDPKPADTVCRPAAGPCDVEELCDGVSESCPADAFRNVSTLCRPAAGP
;
A
#
# COMPACT_ATOMS: atom_id res chain seq x y z
N MET A 1 23.61 -12.06 36.69
CA MET A 1 22.97 -11.87 35.38
C MET A 1 23.11 -10.41 35.03
N THR A 2 24.06 -10.11 34.17
CA THR A 2 24.41 -8.75 33.72
C THR A 2 23.27 -8.24 32.85
N GLY A 3 22.64 -7.13 33.26
CA GLY A 3 21.67 -6.44 32.41
C GLY A 3 22.37 -6.00 31.14
N ALA A 4 21.96 -6.57 30.01
CA ALA A 4 22.30 -6.01 28.71
C ALA A 4 21.69 -4.61 28.67
N ALA A 5 22.53 -3.59 28.45
CA ALA A 5 22.04 -2.26 28.16
C ALA A 5 21.14 -2.36 26.93
N ALA A 6 19.93 -1.77 26.98
CA ALA A 6 19.11 -1.61 25.79
C ALA A 6 19.95 -0.90 24.72
N PRO A 7 19.93 -1.34 23.45
CA PRO A 7 20.67 -0.66 22.40
C PRO A 7 20.21 0.79 22.34
N ALA A 8 21.19 1.70 22.21
CA ALA A 8 20.93 3.12 22.19
C ALA A 8 20.23 3.47 20.87
N GLN A 9 18.98 3.94 20.94
CA GLN A 9 18.30 4.53 19.79
C GLN A 9 19.16 5.67 19.21
N PRO A 10 19.16 5.85 17.87
CA PRO A 10 19.95 6.91 17.24
C PRO A 10 19.49 8.28 17.75
N SER A 11 20.41 9.25 17.81
CA SER A 11 20.06 10.62 18.16
C SER A 11 19.45 11.34 16.97
N CYS A 12 18.37 12.10 17.17
CA CYS A 12 17.78 12.90 16.11
C CYS A 12 18.78 13.98 15.67
N PRO A 13 19.03 14.17 14.36
CA PRO A 13 19.96 15.19 13.88
C PRO A 13 19.41 16.61 14.08
N GLY A 14 18.10 16.75 14.24
CA GLY A 14 17.41 18.00 14.49
C GLY A 14 15.91 17.79 14.76
N THR A 15 15.15 18.88 14.69
CA THR A 15 13.69 18.85 14.75
C THR A 15 13.08 18.85 13.35
N ALA A 16 11.81 18.49 13.26
CA ALA A 16 11.00 18.60 12.06
C ALA A 16 10.20 19.90 12.03
N THR A 17 9.99 20.42 10.82
CA THR A 17 9.01 21.49 10.54
C THR A 17 7.90 20.91 9.67
N LEU A 18 6.65 21.11 10.09
CA LEU A 18 5.44 20.64 9.43
C LEU A 18 4.71 21.81 8.80
N THR A 19 4.44 21.72 7.50
CA THR A 19 3.65 22.70 6.75
C THR A 19 2.25 22.17 6.56
N VAL A 20 1.27 22.99 6.94
CA VAL A 20 -0.14 22.61 6.91
C VAL A 20 -0.80 23.22 5.69
N PHE A 21 -1.47 22.35 4.93
CA PHE A 21 -2.28 22.68 3.77
C PHE A 21 -3.74 22.29 4.04
N ALA A 22 -4.66 23.06 3.48
CA ALA A 22 -6.08 22.73 3.48
C ALA A 22 -6.65 22.90 2.08
N GLU A 23 -7.32 21.88 1.56
CA GLU A 23 -8.02 21.97 0.27
C GLU A 23 -9.43 22.44 0.57
N ASN A 24 -9.62 23.75 0.53
CA ASN A 24 -10.88 24.38 0.87
C ASN A 24 -11.86 24.31 -0.29
N LEU A 25 -12.68 23.27 -0.29
CA LEU A 25 -13.77 23.09 -1.25
C LEU A 25 -15.05 23.83 -0.82
N SER A 26 -15.07 24.44 0.37
CA SER A 26 -16.23 25.17 0.87
C SER A 26 -16.39 26.54 0.21
N ALA A 27 -17.58 27.13 0.34
CA ALA A 27 -17.84 28.50 -0.11
C ALA A 27 -17.23 29.58 0.81
N ALA A 28 -16.67 29.21 1.97
CA ALA A 28 -16.08 30.16 2.90
C ALA A 28 -14.70 30.61 2.38
N SER A 29 -14.49 31.92 2.25
CA SER A 29 -13.20 32.49 1.86
C SER A 29 -12.11 32.34 2.93
N THR A 30 -12.49 31.94 4.15
CA THR A 30 -11.60 31.76 5.28
C THR A 30 -12.17 30.68 6.20
N ILE A 31 -11.31 29.77 6.63
CA ILE A 31 -11.66 28.68 7.55
C ILE A 31 -10.66 28.65 8.70
N ASN A 32 -11.15 28.36 9.90
CA ASN A 32 -10.30 28.15 11.07
C ASN A 32 -10.19 26.65 11.35
N VAL A 33 -8.98 26.15 11.19
CA VAL A 33 -8.61 24.75 11.33
C VAL A 33 -7.97 24.57 12.71
N VAL A 34 -8.59 23.77 13.57
CA VAL A 34 -8.03 23.36 14.86
C VAL A 34 -7.29 22.05 14.64
N LEU A 35 -5.99 22.06 14.90
CA LEU A 35 -5.11 20.91 14.74
C LEU A 35 -4.53 20.48 16.06
N GLU A 36 -4.60 19.19 16.29
CA GLU A 36 -3.90 18.51 17.36
C GLU A 36 -3.00 17.46 16.74
N GLY A 37 -1.81 17.28 17.30
CA GLY A 37 -0.93 16.20 16.88
C GLY A 37 -0.16 15.65 18.06
N GLU A 38 0.14 14.37 18.00
CA GLU A 38 1.00 13.68 18.94
C GLU A 38 1.88 12.67 18.21
N LEU A 39 3.10 12.51 18.72
CA LEU A 39 3.98 11.44 18.28
C LEU A 39 3.30 10.11 18.61
N ALA A 40 3.20 9.22 17.63
CA ALA A 40 2.41 8.01 17.77
C ALA A 40 2.97 7.13 18.92
N ALA A 41 2.08 6.48 19.67
CA ALA A 41 2.49 5.68 20.83
C ALA A 41 3.35 4.46 20.43
N ASP A 42 3.20 3.99 19.20
CA ASP A 42 3.94 2.92 18.56
C ASP A 42 5.17 3.40 17.76
N ALA A 43 5.46 4.71 17.76
CA ALA A 43 6.60 5.27 17.05
C ALA A 43 7.94 4.71 17.58
N VAL A 44 8.77 4.21 16.67
CA VAL A 44 10.15 3.78 16.92
C VAL A 44 11.07 4.82 16.30
N THR A 45 11.14 5.99 16.95
CA THR A 45 11.91 7.14 16.45
C THR A 45 13.27 7.29 17.13
N CYS A 46 14.05 8.26 16.64
CA CYS A 46 15.29 8.72 17.27
C CYS A 46 15.04 9.44 18.61
N LEU A 47 16.08 9.48 19.45
CA LEU A 47 16.08 10.25 20.70
C LEU A 47 16.56 11.67 20.44
N GLY A 48 15.82 12.68 20.89
CA GLY A 48 16.21 14.05 20.66
C GLY A 48 15.33 15.08 21.34
N THR A 49 15.66 16.35 21.11
CA THR A 49 14.81 17.48 21.51
C THR A 49 13.70 17.67 20.50
N GLY A 50 12.49 18.03 20.96
CA GLY A 50 11.36 18.34 20.10
C GLY A 50 10.07 18.21 20.88
N ALA A 51 9.02 18.92 20.45
CA ALA A 51 7.69 18.69 20.98
C ALA A 51 7.18 17.33 20.46
N THR A 52 6.63 16.51 21.37
CA THR A 52 5.94 15.25 21.03
C THR A 52 4.42 15.40 20.96
N ARG A 53 3.93 16.63 21.17
CA ARG A 53 2.52 16.99 21.03
C ARG A 53 2.38 18.47 20.67
N TYR A 54 1.31 18.83 19.98
CA TYR A 54 0.92 20.21 19.74
C TYR A 54 -0.59 20.35 19.67
N GLN A 55 -1.07 21.58 19.90
CA GLN A 55 -2.43 22.00 19.61
C GLN A 55 -2.37 23.43 19.10
N GLN A 56 -2.92 23.67 17.91
CA GLN A 56 -2.85 24.96 17.23
C GLN A 56 -4.14 25.23 16.46
N THR A 57 -4.62 26.47 16.53
CA THR A 57 -5.65 26.97 15.60
C THR A 57 -4.96 27.76 14.51
N MET A 58 -5.26 27.44 13.25
CA MET A 58 -4.73 28.10 12.06
C MET A 58 -5.87 28.68 11.23
N THR A 59 -5.66 29.87 10.66
CA THR A 59 -6.61 30.50 9.75
C THR A 59 -6.12 30.30 8.33
N CYS A 60 -6.85 29.52 7.54
CA CYS A 60 -6.55 29.29 6.13
C CYS A 60 -7.44 30.20 5.28
N ALA A 61 -6.84 31.06 4.45
CA ALA A 61 -7.56 31.99 3.59
C ALA A 61 -7.47 31.58 2.12
N GLY A 62 -8.59 31.67 1.40
CA GLY A 62 -8.71 31.26 0.00
C GLY A 62 -9.55 30.00 -0.21
N SER A 63 -9.66 29.58 -1.47
CA SER A 63 -10.39 28.39 -1.93
C SER A 63 -9.45 27.47 -2.71
N GLY A 64 -9.76 26.18 -2.78
CA GLY A 64 -8.86 25.17 -3.35
C GLY A 64 -7.70 24.90 -2.40
N MET A 65 -6.55 24.51 -2.94
CA MET A 65 -5.37 24.23 -2.13
C MET A 65 -4.82 25.52 -1.51
N VAL A 66 -4.77 25.61 -0.17
CA VAL A 66 -4.24 26.78 0.54
C VAL A 66 -3.24 26.38 1.62
N ARG A 67 -2.16 27.16 1.76
CA ARG A 67 -1.17 27.00 2.85
C ARG A 67 -1.67 27.73 4.09
N CYS A 68 -1.90 27.00 5.17
CA CYS A 68 -2.44 27.53 6.43
C CYS A 68 -1.37 28.09 7.37
N GLY A 69 -0.17 27.51 7.36
CA GLY A 69 0.92 27.88 8.25
C GLY A 69 1.91 26.73 8.49
N GLN A 70 2.82 26.92 9.45
CA GLN A 70 3.86 25.96 9.81
C GLN A 70 3.95 25.73 11.32
N LEU A 71 4.38 24.53 11.69
CA LEU A 71 4.72 24.13 13.05
C LEU A 71 6.18 23.66 13.07
N SER A 72 7.03 24.37 13.79
CA SER A 72 8.46 24.05 13.92
C SER A 72 8.78 23.38 15.26
N GLY A 73 9.89 22.67 15.33
CA GLY A 73 10.40 22.15 16.61
C GLY A 73 9.73 20.86 17.04
N LEU A 74 9.13 20.11 16.10
CA LEU A 74 8.52 18.81 16.37
C LEU A 74 9.61 17.72 16.41
N GLN A 75 9.42 16.71 17.23
CA GLN A 75 10.28 15.52 17.19
C GLN A 75 10.00 14.74 15.90
N PRO A 76 11.02 14.36 15.09
CA PRO A 76 10.81 13.52 13.91
C PRO A 76 10.28 12.12 14.28
N GLY A 77 9.70 11.39 13.31
CA GLY A 77 9.11 10.06 13.49
C GLY A 77 7.65 9.98 13.02
N ALA A 78 6.95 8.90 13.36
CA ALA A 78 5.53 8.73 13.02
C ALA A 78 4.62 9.56 13.95
N TRP A 79 3.72 10.35 13.36
CA TRP A 79 2.76 11.21 14.06
C TRP A 79 1.31 10.85 13.72
N VAL A 80 0.43 11.05 14.69
CA VAL A 80 -1.02 11.10 14.49
C VAL A 80 -1.45 12.56 14.53
N HIS A 81 -2.15 13.00 13.49
CA HIS A 81 -2.71 14.35 13.36
C HIS A 81 -4.23 14.31 13.35
N ARG A 82 -4.87 15.20 14.09
CA ARG A 82 -6.33 15.29 14.23
C ARG A 82 -6.78 16.69 13.81
N LEU A 83 -7.72 16.74 12.89
CA LEU A 83 -8.34 17.96 12.38
C LEU A 83 -9.72 18.14 13.01
N ALA A 84 -10.04 19.37 13.41
CA ALA A 84 -11.40 19.84 13.63
C ALA A 84 -11.64 21.18 12.93
N VAL A 85 -12.71 21.26 12.12
CA VAL A 85 -13.09 22.48 11.40
C VAL A 85 -14.61 22.64 11.38
N THR A 86 -15.08 23.88 11.44
CA THR A 86 -16.50 24.22 11.30
C THR A 86 -16.72 25.01 10.02
N VAL A 87 -17.55 24.46 9.13
CA VAL A 87 -17.96 25.11 7.88
C VAL A 87 -19.41 25.61 8.04
N PRO A 88 -19.75 26.85 7.65
CA PRO A 88 -21.12 27.35 7.74
C PRO A 88 -22.13 26.44 7.05
N GLY A 89 -23.21 26.11 7.75
CA GLY A 89 -24.25 25.21 7.23
C GLY A 89 -23.85 23.74 7.19
N SER A 90 -22.70 23.36 7.72
CA SER A 90 -22.21 21.98 7.83
C SER A 90 -22.20 21.50 9.28
N ALA A 91 -22.22 20.17 9.49
CA ALA A 91 -21.82 19.61 10.78
C ALA A 91 -20.30 19.80 11.01
N PRO A 92 -19.80 19.72 12.26
CA PRO A 92 -18.36 19.76 12.51
C PRO A 92 -17.65 18.64 11.75
N GLN A 93 -16.58 18.99 11.05
CA GLN A 93 -15.72 18.03 10.37
C GLN A 93 -14.59 17.64 11.31
N GLN A 94 -14.48 16.34 11.59
CA GLN A 94 -13.42 15.76 12.38
C GLN A 94 -12.80 14.60 11.61
N GLN A 95 -11.48 14.60 11.49
CA GLN A 95 -10.71 13.57 10.79
C GLN A 95 -9.39 13.33 11.51
N ALA A 96 -8.77 12.19 11.24
CA ALA A 96 -7.43 11.87 11.70
C ALA A 96 -6.60 11.29 10.54
N GLN A 97 -5.30 11.55 10.56
CA GLN A 97 -4.35 10.94 9.62
C GLN A 97 -2.98 10.74 10.27
N ARG A 98 -2.26 9.72 9.80
CA ARG A 98 -0.89 9.45 10.21
C ARG A 98 0.08 10.01 9.17
N LEU A 99 1.21 10.57 9.62
CA LEU A 99 2.27 11.08 8.75
C LEU A 99 3.64 10.87 9.40
N VAL A 100 4.63 10.48 8.62
CA VAL A 100 6.02 10.38 9.08
C VAL A 100 6.74 11.71 8.82
N LEU A 101 7.23 12.33 9.89
CA LEU A 101 7.98 13.58 9.84
C LEU A 101 9.48 13.30 9.86
N VAL A 102 10.21 13.88 8.91
CA VAL A 102 11.68 13.84 8.90
C VAL A 102 12.27 15.16 9.38
N ALA A 103 13.42 15.10 10.05
CA ALA A 103 14.17 16.26 10.51
C ALA A 103 14.57 17.16 9.34
N GLY A 104 14.52 18.47 9.57
CA GLY A 104 14.89 19.48 8.58
C GLY A 104 14.00 20.71 8.65
N SER A 105 14.54 21.83 8.15
CA SER A 105 13.74 23.00 7.83
C SER A 105 13.01 22.78 6.49
N PRO A 106 12.01 23.60 6.13
CA PRO A 106 11.29 23.47 4.85
C PRO A 106 12.18 23.49 3.60
N THR A 107 13.36 24.14 3.64
CA THR A 107 14.32 24.10 2.52
C THR A 107 15.01 22.75 2.39
N ASP A 108 15.16 22.03 3.50
CA ASP A 108 15.88 20.76 3.59
C ASP A 108 14.90 19.59 3.44
N ALA A 109 13.75 19.67 4.09
CA ALA A 109 12.71 18.65 4.15
C ALA A 109 11.30 19.24 4.07
N SER A 110 10.52 18.72 3.12
CA SER A 110 9.10 19.00 2.97
C SER A 110 8.32 17.99 3.82
N ASN A 111 7.76 18.45 4.94
CA ASN A 111 6.73 17.69 5.65
C ASN A 111 5.39 18.40 5.43
N ALA A 112 4.65 17.97 4.41
CA ALA A 112 3.38 18.57 4.05
C ALA A 112 2.22 17.74 4.61
N LEU A 113 1.35 18.38 5.38
CA LEU A 113 0.13 17.79 5.91
C LEU A 113 -1.06 18.46 5.24
N SER A 114 -1.76 17.72 4.39
CA SER A 114 -2.92 18.22 3.65
C SER A 114 -4.21 17.61 4.18
N TRP A 115 -5.27 18.42 4.25
CA TRP A 115 -6.64 17.94 4.49
C TRP A 115 -7.62 18.56 3.52
N THR A 116 -8.53 17.75 3.00
CA THR A 116 -9.69 18.25 2.26
C THR A 116 -10.75 18.77 3.22
N ILE A 117 -11.15 20.03 3.04
CA ILE A 117 -12.20 20.68 3.83
C ILE A 117 -13.46 20.65 2.99
N TYR A 118 -14.38 19.78 3.37
CA TYR A 118 -15.55 19.49 2.55
C TYR A 118 -16.58 20.62 2.68
N PRO A 119 -17.30 20.95 1.60
CA PRO A 119 -18.38 21.94 1.66
C PRO A 119 -19.52 21.51 2.62
N LYS A 120 -19.72 20.21 2.78
CA LYS A 120 -20.79 19.63 3.58
C LYS A 120 -20.35 18.34 4.25
N THR A 121 -20.58 18.28 5.56
CA THR A 121 -20.32 17.14 6.43
C THR A 121 -21.61 16.67 7.08
N PHE A 122 -21.77 15.36 7.14
CA PHE A 122 -22.85 14.62 7.76
C PHE A 122 -22.26 13.72 8.84
N VAL A 123 -22.85 13.71 10.03
CA VAL A 123 -22.30 12.98 11.18
C VAL A 123 -23.26 11.87 11.58
N VAL A 124 -22.75 10.64 11.59
CA VAL A 124 -23.40 9.48 12.20
C VAL A 124 -23.05 9.49 13.69
N ASP A 125 -24.03 9.81 14.52
CA ASP A 125 -23.87 10.09 15.96
C ASP A 125 -24.45 9.02 16.88
N ASP A 126 -24.95 7.92 16.31
CA ASP A 126 -25.38 6.73 17.02
C ASP A 126 -25.12 5.47 16.17
N THR A 127 -25.35 4.28 16.76
CA THR A 127 -25.08 2.98 16.12
C THR A 127 -26.28 2.43 15.36
N THR A 128 -27.30 3.25 15.06
CA THR A 128 -28.52 2.78 14.41
C THR A 128 -28.41 2.80 12.89
N GLU A 129 -28.95 1.76 12.24
CA GLU A 129 -29.05 1.68 10.78
C GLU A 129 -29.83 2.88 10.20
N THR A 130 -30.91 3.29 10.86
CA THR A 130 -31.73 4.44 10.43
C THR A 130 -30.89 5.71 10.34
N ARG A 131 -30.02 5.95 11.32
CA ARG A 131 -29.15 7.14 11.32
C ARG A 131 -28.12 7.06 10.19
N LEU A 132 -27.45 5.92 10.04
CA LEU A 132 -26.47 5.72 8.97
C LEU A 132 -27.08 6.00 7.59
N ARG A 133 -28.21 5.36 7.27
CA ARG A 133 -28.89 5.54 5.99
C ARG A 133 -29.30 6.99 5.76
N ALA A 134 -29.87 7.65 6.77
CA ALA A 134 -30.26 9.04 6.65
C ALA A 134 -29.08 9.98 6.31
N GLN A 135 -27.89 9.74 6.88
CA GLN A 135 -26.70 10.55 6.57
C GLN A 135 -26.16 10.25 5.17
N LEU A 136 -26.12 8.98 4.76
CA LEU A 136 -25.68 8.57 3.42
C LEU A 136 -26.62 9.11 2.33
N ASP A 137 -27.93 9.00 2.53
CA ASP A 137 -28.96 9.51 1.60
C ASP A 137 -28.89 11.04 1.50
N ALA A 138 -28.71 11.73 2.63
CA ALA A 138 -28.54 13.18 2.64
C ALA A 138 -27.25 13.64 1.94
N ALA A 139 -26.15 12.89 2.10
CA ALA A 139 -24.91 13.14 1.40
C ALA A 139 -25.07 12.95 -0.12
N GLY A 140 -25.66 11.84 -0.56
CA GLY A 140 -25.95 11.60 -1.97
C GLY A 140 -26.90 12.63 -2.58
N ALA A 141 -27.95 13.03 -1.85
CA ALA A 141 -28.86 14.09 -2.30
C ALA A 141 -28.15 15.45 -2.40
N TYR A 142 -27.24 15.75 -1.48
CA TYR A 142 -26.42 16.96 -1.53
C TYR A 142 -25.52 16.96 -2.76
N THR A 143 -24.78 15.89 -3.01
CA THR A 143 -23.86 15.82 -4.16
C THR A 143 -24.58 15.68 -5.49
N ALA A 144 -25.84 15.22 -5.52
CA ALA A 144 -26.66 15.29 -6.72
C ALA A 144 -27.06 16.75 -7.06
N ALA A 145 -27.26 17.59 -6.05
CA ALA A 145 -27.66 18.99 -6.22
C ALA A 145 -26.48 19.96 -6.34
N ASN A 146 -25.25 19.54 -5.99
CA ASN A 146 -24.08 20.41 -5.88
C ASN A 146 -22.85 19.79 -6.57
N PRO A 147 -21.92 20.62 -7.09
CA PRO A 147 -20.71 20.11 -7.73
C PRO A 147 -19.62 19.62 -6.75
N GLY A 148 -19.70 19.99 -5.47
CA GLY A 148 -18.71 19.60 -4.46
C GLY A 148 -18.99 18.24 -3.82
N ALA A 149 -17.93 17.55 -3.38
CA ALA A 149 -18.03 16.31 -2.61
C ALA A 149 -18.69 16.52 -1.23
N ALA A 150 -19.18 15.45 -0.62
CA ALA A 150 -19.69 15.46 0.76
C ALA A 150 -18.90 14.49 1.64
N LEU A 151 -18.68 14.86 2.90
CA LEU A 151 -18.09 14.01 3.92
C LEU A 151 -19.17 13.39 4.80
N VAL A 152 -19.07 12.10 5.06
CA VAL A 152 -19.79 11.39 6.10
C VAL A 152 -18.75 10.91 7.11
N THR A 153 -18.88 11.34 8.36
CA THR A 153 -17.98 10.99 9.46
C THR A 153 -18.77 10.46 10.65
N PHE A 154 -18.07 9.88 11.63
CA PHE A 154 -18.66 9.21 12.78
C PHE A 154 -18.28 9.92 14.07
N ALA A 155 -19.27 10.19 14.92
CA ALA A 155 -19.03 10.87 16.18
C ALA A 155 -18.19 9.97 17.11
N ARG A 156 -17.04 10.48 17.58
CA ARG A 156 -16.15 9.76 18.50
C ARG A 156 -16.81 9.35 19.82
N THR A 157 -17.90 10.02 20.21
CA THR A 157 -18.69 9.64 21.40
C THR A 157 -19.50 8.36 21.19
N ALA A 158 -19.93 8.09 19.96
CA ALA A 158 -20.64 6.89 19.59
C ALA A 158 -19.69 5.80 19.09
N PHE A 159 -18.55 6.16 18.50
CA PHE A 159 -17.54 5.26 17.94
C PHE A 159 -16.17 5.59 18.56
N PRO A 160 -15.86 5.06 19.75
CA PRO A 160 -14.72 5.51 20.57
C PRO A 160 -13.34 5.09 20.04
N GLY A 161 -13.27 4.11 19.13
CA GLY A 161 -12.02 3.66 18.50
C GLY A 161 -11.92 2.14 18.38
N ARG A 162 -10.87 1.64 17.73
CA ARG A 162 -10.69 0.21 17.42
C ARG A 162 -10.60 -0.71 18.65
N SER A 163 -10.27 -0.16 19.83
CA SER A 163 -10.23 -0.91 21.10
C SER A 163 -11.63 -1.21 21.66
N ALA A 164 -12.66 -0.51 21.20
CA ALA A 164 -14.06 -0.71 21.55
C ALA A 164 -14.96 -0.50 20.31
N PRO A 165 -14.79 -1.36 19.27
CA PRO A 165 -15.45 -1.17 17.99
C PRO A 165 -16.97 -1.28 18.13
N GLN A 166 -17.71 -0.53 17.31
CA GLN A 166 -19.16 -0.48 17.36
C GLN A 166 -19.77 -0.95 16.06
N THR A 167 -20.78 -1.82 16.17
CA THR A 167 -21.45 -2.44 15.03
C THR A 167 -22.77 -1.74 14.72
N ILE A 168 -22.92 -1.36 13.45
CA ILE A 168 -24.19 -1.00 12.84
C ILE A 168 -24.68 -2.22 12.07
N ASP A 169 -25.74 -2.83 12.59
CA ASP A 169 -26.33 -4.04 12.02
C ASP A 169 -27.35 -3.66 10.93
N LEU A 170 -27.10 -4.04 9.68
CA LEU A 170 -27.85 -3.60 8.51
C LEU A 170 -28.87 -4.65 8.05
N ALA A 171 -30.13 -4.21 7.94
CA ALA A 171 -31.21 -4.98 7.34
C ALA A 171 -31.21 -4.88 5.81
N LYS A 172 -32.00 -5.75 5.17
CA LYS A 172 -32.19 -5.76 3.71
C LYS A 172 -32.75 -4.41 3.23
N GLY A 173 -32.09 -3.79 2.26
CA GLY A 173 -32.58 -2.58 1.58
C GLY A 173 -33.19 -2.88 0.20
N PRO A 174 -34.03 -1.99 -0.35
CA PRO A 174 -34.43 -2.04 -1.75
C PRO A 174 -33.24 -1.66 -2.66
N CYS A 175 -32.99 -2.43 -3.72
CA CYS A 175 -31.99 -2.12 -4.74
C CYS A 175 -32.71 -1.72 -6.03
N ALA A 176 -32.74 -0.42 -6.30
CA ALA A 176 -33.48 0.16 -7.43
C ALA A 176 -32.85 -0.09 -8.83
N PRO A 177 -31.51 -0.18 -9.02
CA PRO A 177 -30.98 -0.48 -10.35
C PRO A 177 -31.06 -1.98 -10.71
N GLU A 178 -31.08 -2.86 -9.71
CA GLU A 178 -31.10 -4.32 -9.91
C GLU A 178 -32.07 -4.99 -8.92
N PRO A 179 -33.38 -5.01 -9.21
CA PRO A 179 -34.39 -5.55 -8.28
C PRO A 179 -34.19 -7.03 -7.93
N SER A 180 -33.50 -7.77 -8.82
CA SER A 180 -33.16 -9.19 -8.65
C SER A 180 -31.93 -9.42 -7.78
N ARG A 181 -31.11 -8.40 -7.52
CA ARG A 181 -29.94 -8.48 -6.65
C ARG A 181 -30.25 -7.79 -5.31
N HIS A 182 -29.71 -8.34 -4.23
CA HIS A 182 -30.03 -7.88 -2.88
C HIS A 182 -28.76 -7.54 -2.10
N ALA A 183 -28.70 -6.32 -1.58
CA ALA A 183 -27.74 -5.92 -0.56
C ALA A 183 -28.46 -5.27 0.62
N ALA A 184 -27.76 -5.19 1.76
CA ALA A 184 -28.19 -4.37 2.86
C ALA A 184 -28.11 -2.89 2.47
N LEU A 185 -26.98 -2.44 1.91
CA LEU A 185 -26.80 -1.07 1.44
C LEU A 185 -26.57 -1.04 -0.07
N CYS A 186 -27.52 -0.46 -0.81
CA CYS A 186 -27.39 -0.15 -2.23
C CYS A 186 -27.11 1.35 -2.36
N PHE A 187 -25.87 1.70 -2.68
CA PHE A 187 -25.38 3.07 -2.68
C PHE A 187 -25.34 3.64 -4.10
N THR A 188 -26.14 4.69 -4.33
CA THR A 188 -26.29 5.36 -5.62
C THR A 188 -25.87 6.84 -5.56
N GLY A 189 -25.07 7.22 -4.55
CA GLY A 189 -24.46 8.54 -4.47
C GLY A 189 -23.14 8.60 -5.25
N SER A 190 -22.74 9.79 -5.68
CA SER A 190 -21.42 10.05 -6.26
C SER A 190 -20.70 11.12 -5.45
N ARG A 191 -19.36 11.12 -5.47
CA ARG A 191 -18.53 12.13 -4.77
C ARG A 191 -18.78 12.17 -3.25
N VAL A 192 -19.07 11.02 -2.65
CA VAL A 192 -19.25 10.90 -1.20
C VAL A 192 -18.03 10.23 -0.59
N VAL A 193 -17.46 10.88 0.42
CA VAL A 193 -16.36 10.34 1.23
C VAL A 193 -16.93 9.89 2.55
N VAL A 194 -16.82 8.61 2.86
CA VAL A 194 -17.13 8.01 4.16
C VAL A 194 -15.81 7.79 4.89
N ASP A 195 -15.55 8.59 5.92
CA ASP A 195 -14.33 8.52 6.72
C ASP A 195 -14.65 7.99 8.12
N ALA A 196 -14.23 6.75 8.36
CA ALA A 196 -14.42 6.00 9.58
C ALA A 196 -13.11 5.72 10.33
N LEU A 197 -12.01 6.40 9.98
CA LEU A 197 -10.78 6.32 10.76
C LEU A 197 -11.04 6.81 12.19
N ASP A 198 -10.51 6.09 13.15
CA ASP A 198 -10.61 6.50 14.54
C ASP A 198 -9.69 7.67 14.85
N ALA A 199 -9.66 8.05 16.12
CA ALA A 199 -8.93 9.22 16.53
C ALA A 199 -7.39 9.04 16.39
N ASP A 200 -6.91 7.80 16.32
CA ASP A 200 -5.50 7.44 16.11
C ASP A 200 -5.16 7.25 14.61
N GLY A 201 -6.14 7.49 13.73
CA GLY A 201 -5.99 7.29 12.29
C GLY A 201 -6.05 5.82 11.88
N GLU A 202 -6.62 4.96 12.72
CA GLU A 202 -6.67 3.51 12.52
C GLU A 202 -8.06 3.06 12.03
N PRO A 203 -8.13 1.98 11.24
CA PRO A 203 -9.40 1.44 10.77
C PRO A 203 -10.08 0.53 11.78
N GLY A 204 -11.37 0.27 11.54
CA GLY A 204 -12.13 -0.81 12.18
C GLY A 204 -12.91 -0.43 13.43
N ALA A 205 -12.89 0.84 13.85
CA ALA A 205 -13.75 1.32 14.94
C ALA A 205 -15.24 1.29 14.58
N VAL A 206 -15.57 1.50 13.30
CA VAL A 206 -16.92 1.45 12.76
C VAL A 206 -17.09 0.15 11.98
N VAL A 207 -17.98 -0.72 12.46
CA VAL A 207 -18.28 -2.01 11.85
C VAL A 207 -19.65 -1.93 11.16
N TRP A 208 -19.70 -2.23 9.86
CA TRP A 208 -20.95 -2.48 9.15
C TRP A 208 -21.12 -3.98 9.00
N SER A 209 -22.24 -4.52 9.48
CA SER A 209 -22.49 -5.96 9.47
C SER A 209 -23.88 -6.28 8.96
N VAL A 210 -24.01 -7.43 8.29
CA VAL A 210 -25.30 -8.06 8.00
C VAL A 210 -25.61 -9.20 8.97
N GLY A 211 -24.76 -9.42 9.98
CA GLY A 211 -24.90 -10.49 10.95
C GLY A 211 -24.98 -11.84 10.26
N THR A 212 -26.08 -12.58 10.50
CA THR A 212 -26.33 -13.90 9.87
C THR A 212 -27.24 -13.84 8.65
N ARG A 213 -27.61 -12.63 8.19
CA ARG A 213 -28.56 -12.45 7.08
C ARG A 213 -27.88 -12.76 5.76
N ALA A 214 -28.56 -13.50 4.89
CA ALA A 214 -28.01 -13.88 3.59
C ALA A 214 -28.07 -12.75 2.54
N LEU A 215 -27.20 -11.74 2.65
CA LEU A 215 -27.19 -10.54 1.82
C LEU A 215 -25.76 -10.07 1.55
N SER A 216 -25.52 -9.44 0.39
CA SER A 216 -24.36 -8.54 0.24
C SER A 216 -24.47 -7.43 1.29
N LEU A 217 -23.34 -7.01 1.85
CA LEU A 217 -23.33 -5.87 2.77
C LEU A 217 -23.49 -4.56 2.00
N LEU A 218 -22.64 -4.32 1.01
CA LEU A 218 -22.59 -3.07 0.24
C LEU A 218 -22.56 -3.33 -1.27
N ARG A 219 -23.36 -2.56 -2.01
CA ARG A 219 -23.32 -2.45 -3.47
C ARG A 219 -23.13 -1.01 -3.89
N LEU A 220 -22.09 -0.73 -4.68
CA LEU A 220 -21.75 0.60 -5.21
C LEU A 220 -22.07 0.66 -6.70
N TYR A 221 -22.84 1.68 -7.11
CA TYR A 221 -23.32 1.81 -8.50
C TYR A 221 -22.84 3.06 -9.23
N GLU A 222 -22.29 4.03 -8.52
CA GLU A 222 -21.98 5.37 -9.06
C GLU A 222 -20.51 5.72 -8.76
N SER A 223 -20.04 6.88 -9.23
CA SER A 223 -18.60 7.21 -9.29
C SER A 223 -18.05 8.04 -8.13
N ASP A 224 -16.71 8.06 -8.03
CA ASP A 224 -15.93 9.02 -7.23
C ASP A 224 -16.21 8.95 -5.72
N ASN A 225 -16.58 7.78 -5.20
CA ASN A 225 -16.82 7.59 -3.77
C ASN A 225 -15.58 7.02 -3.07
N VAL A 226 -15.39 7.40 -1.82
CA VAL A 226 -14.29 6.91 -0.98
C VAL A 226 -14.88 6.31 0.28
N PHE A 227 -14.51 5.06 0.59
CA PHE A 227 -14.81 4.41 1.85
C PHE A 227 -13.51 4.11 2.56
N ARG A 228 -13.29 4.80 3.67
CA ARG A 228 -12.03 4.77 4.42
C ARG A 228 -12.26 4.35 5.87
N GLY A 229 -11.42 3.47 6.39
CA GLY A 229 -11.39 3.15 7.82
C GLY A 229 -12.46 2.19 8.31
N LEU A 230 -13.31 1.66 7.43
CA LEU A 230 -14.45 0.80 7.80
C LEU A 230 -14.01 -0.65 8.03
N LEU A 231 -14.70 -1.35 8.93
CA LEU A 231 -14.76 -2.81 8.91
C LEU A 231 -16.08 -3.24 8.25
N PHE A 232 -15.95 -3.85 7.07
CA PHE A 232 -17.04 -4.50 6.34
C PHE A 232 -17.13 -5.95 6.77
N GLU A 233 -18.20 -6.30 7.47
CA GLU A 233 -18.45 -7.65 7.95
C GLU A 233 -19.53 -8.33 7.11
N GLY A 234 -19.06 -9.23 6.24
CA GLY A 234 -19.90 -10.13 5.47
C GLY A 234 -20.74 -11.04 6.37
N SER A 235 -21.74 -11.65 5.76
CA SER A 235 -22.70 -12.49 6.45
C SER A 235 -22.10 -13.77 6.99
N ARG A 236 -22.45 -14.09 8.24
CA ARG A 236 -21.97 -15.23 9.03
C ARG A 236 -22.99 -16.36 9.11
N THR A 237 -22.52 -17.56 9.48
CA THR A 237 -23.42 -18.67 9.78
C THR A 237 -23.99 -18.48 11.19
N PRO A 238 -25.25 -18.87 11.46
CA PRO A 238 -25.79 -18.87 12.81
C PRO A 238 -24.95 -19.80 13.71
N GLN A 239 -24.33 -19.26 14.75
CA GLN A 239 -23.78 -20.09 15.83
C GLN A 239 -24.95 -20.72 16.57
N ASN A 240 -25.23 -22.02 16.35
CA ASN A 240 -26.26 -22.73 17.10
C ASN A 240 -25.61 -23.69 18.11
N PRO A 241 -25.65 -23.40 19.42
CA PRO A 241 -24.98 -24.22 20.44
C PRO A 241 -25.66 -25.59 20.71
N THR A 242 -26.76 -25.95 20.03
CA THR A 242 -27.55 -27.15 20.38
C THR A 242 -28.03 -28.03 19.21
N LYS A 243 -27.52 -27.85 17.98
CA LYS A 243 -27.96 -28.71 16.85
C LYS A 243 -27.00 -29.90 16.63
N PRO A 244 -27.44 -31.16 16.80
CA PRO A 244 -26.65 -32.33 16.43
C PRO A 244 -26.60 -32.48 14.91
N MET A 245 -25.47 -32.98 14.40
CA MET A 245 -25.25 -33.38 13.01
C MET A 245 -26.40 -34.28 12.50
N CYS A 246 -26.87 -33.97 11.29
CA CYS A 246 -27.68 -34.77 10.34
C CYS A 246 -28.53 -35.95 10.91
N PRO A 247 -29.88 -35.90 10.85
CA PRO A 247 -30.76 -36.89 11.49
C PRO A 247 -31.10 -38.10 10.60
N TYR A 248 -30.14 -38.69 9.88
CA TYR A 248 -30.38 -39.93 9.11
C TYR A 248 -29.36 -41.03 9.43
N PRO A 249 -29.82 -42.29 9.59
CA PRO A 249 -28.94 -43.43 9.86
C PRO A 249 -28.05 -43.79 8.63
N PRO A 250 -26.91 -44.47 8.85
CA PRO A 250 -25.77 -44.50 7.92
C PRO A 250 -25.93 -45.37 6.65
N THR A 251 -27.15 -45.80 6.30
CA THR A 251 -27.36 -46.90 5.34
C THR A 251 -28.02 -46.49 4.01
N THR A 252 -28.25 -45.20 3.76
CA THR A 252 -28.75 -44.72 2.46
C THR A 252 -27.75 -43.76 1.82
N PRO A 253 -27.07 -44.16 0.73
CA PRO A 253 -26.03 -43.38 0.06
C PRO A 253 -26.65 -42.47 -1.01
N THR A 254 -27.39 -41.44 -0.62
CA THR A 254 -27.78 -40.36 -1.55
C THR A 254 -28.03 -39.06 -0.78
N CYS A 255 -26.99 -38.28 -0.52
CA CYS A 255 -27.14 -36.83 -0.48
C CYS A 255 -27.09 -36.33 -1.95
N PRO A 256 -28.09 -35.58 -2.43
CA PRO A 256 -27.99 -34.99 -3.76
C PRO A 256 -26.93 -33.88 -3.75
N ASP A 257 -25.90 -34.08 -4.57
CA ASP A 257 -24.84 -33.13 -4.92
C ASP A 257 -25.40 -31.76 -5.36
N PRO A 258 -25.03 -30.63 -4.71
CA PRO A 258 -25.54 -29.31 -5.06
C PRO A 258 -24.83 -28.66 -6.27
N ILE A 259 -23.93 -29.37 -6.98
CA ILE A 259 -23.09 -28.77 -8.03
C ILE A 259 -23.19 -29.56 -9.35
N ARG A 260 -24.32 -29.43 -10.05
CA ARG A 260 -24.37 -29.62 -11.51
C ARG A 260 -24.90 -28.36 -12.18
N PRO A 261 -24.18 -27.77 -13.16
CA PRO A 261 -24.62 -26.55 -13.85
C PRO A 261 -25.74 -26.75 -14.88
N ASN A 262 -26.11 -27.98 -15.23
CA ASN A 262 -27.12 -28.23 -16.25
C ASN A 262 -27.97 -29.44 -15.88
N CYS A 263 -29.27 -29.24 -15.68
CA CYS A 263 -30.26 -30.31 -15.52
C CYS A 263 -31.22 -30.30 -16.73
N PRO A 264 -30.89 -30.96 -17.85
CA PRO A 264 -31.82 -31.20 -18.93
C PRO A 264 -32.26 -32.66 -18.91
N ASP A 265 -32.92 -33.10 -17.83
CA ASP A 265 -33.54 -34.42 -17.78
C ASP A 265 -35.05 -34.27 -17.49
N PRO A 266 -35.92 -34.41 -18.51
CA PRO A 266 -37.37 -34.33 -18.35
C PRO A 266 -37.97 -35.44 -17.48
N ALA A 267 -37.19 -36.45 -17.07
CA ALA A 267 -37.70 -37.63 -16.37
C ALA A 267 -37.57 -37.59 -14.82
N LYS A 268 -37.11 -36.48 -14.21
CA LYS A 268 -36.97 -36.36 -12.75
C LYS A 268 -37.78 -35.18 -12.17
N PRO A 269 -38.99 -35.42 -11.64
CA PRO A 269 -39.88 -34.37 -11.14
C PRO A 269 -39.44 -33.68 -9.83
N ASP A 270 -38.52 -34.27 -9.06
CA ASP A 270 -38.22 -33.86 -7.68
C ASP A 270 -36.86 -33.19 -7.48
N CYS A 271 -36.30 -32.55 -8.52
CA CYS A 271 -35.08 -31.76 -8.36
C CYS A 271 -35.41 -30.45 -7.59
N PRO A 272 -34.74 -30.14 -6.46
CA PRO A 272 -34.91 -28.85 -5.80
C PRO A 272 -34.43 -27.75 -6.74
N ILE A 273 -35.37 -27.01 -7.33
CA ILE A 273 -35.14 -25.90 -8.29
C ILE A 273 -34.52 -24.64 -7.65
N THR A 274 -34.13 -24.68 -6.38
CA THR A 274 -33.53 -23.55 -5.69
C THR A 274 -32.24 -23.98 -5.03
N LYS A 275 -31.11 -23.54 -5.62
CA LYS A 275 -29.84 -23.35 -4.90
C LYS A 275 -30.20 -22.67 -3.56
N PRO A 276 -29.74 -23.13 -2.38
CA PRO A 276 -29.87 -22.32 -1.18
C PRO A 276 -29.30 -20.93 -1.50
N ASP A 277 -29.94 -19.86 -1.03
CA ASP A 277 -29.57 -18.46 -1.30
C ASP A 277 -28.12 -18.21 -0.86
N CYS A 278 -27.18 -18.59 -1.71
CA CYS A 278 -25.77 -18.37 -1.54
C CYS A 278 -25.57 -16.88 -1.69
N GLN A 279 -25.19 -16.28 -0.57
CA GLN A 279 -24.87 -14.87 -0.40
C GLN A 279 -24.03 -14.33 -1.55
N VAL A 280 -24.28 -13.06 -1.83
CA VAL A 280 -23.58 -12.27 -2.83
C VAL A 280 -22.54 -11.45 -2.06
N ASP A 281 -21.43 -11.13 -2.72
CA ASP A 281 -20.16 -10.63 -2.16
C ASP A 281 -20.32 -9.58 -1.04
N THR A 282 -19.37 -9.49 -0.10
CA THR A 282 -19.47 -8.52 1.02
C THR A 282 -19.58 -7.10 0.48
N VAL A 283 -18.66 -6.71 -0.40
CA VAL A 283 -18.73 -5.45 -1.14
C VAL A 283 -18.72 -5.77 -2.63
N ALA A 284 -19.66 -5.22 -3.39
CA ALA A 284 -19.69 -5.32 -4.85
C ALA A 284 -19.75 -3.93 -5.48
N ILE A 285 -18.85 -3.65 -6.42
CA ILE A 285 -18.81 -2.43 -7.22
C ILE A 285 -19.29 -2.80 -8.62
N SER A 286 -20.43 -2.26 -9.06
CA SER A 286 -21.17 -2.83 -10.17
C SER A 286 -21.73 -1.76 -11.10
N GLY A 287 -21.64 -2.03 -12.40
CA GLY A 287 -22.23 -1.20 -13.44
C GLY A 287 -21.26 -0.17 -14.02
N SER A 288 -21.45 0.16 -15.29
CA SER A 288 -20.60 1.06 -16.07
C SER A 288 -20.46 2.51 -15.55
N LYS A 289 -21.28 2.89 -14.56
CA LYS A 289 -21.17 4.17 -13.86
C LYS A 289 -20.35 4.12 -12.57
N ALA A 290 -19.99 2.93 -12.08
CA ALA A 290 -19.18 2.79 -10.89
C ALA A 290 -17.69 2.92 -11.27
N ARG A 291 -17.16 4.14 -11.25
CA ARG A 291 -15.78 4.47 -11.63
C ARG A 291 -15.08 5.26 -10.55
N ARG A 292 -13.76 5.12 -10.44
CA ARG A 292 -12.90 5.85 -9.51
C ARG A 292 -13.35 5.77 -8.05
N ASN A 293 -14.08 4.71 -7.69
CA ASN A 293 -14.41 4.45 -6.30
C ASN A 293 -13.19 3.88 -5.58
N ARG A 294 -13.04 4.19 -4.30
CA ARG A 294 -11.91 3.76 -3.48
C ARG A 294 -12.40 3.06 -2.22
N ILE A 295 -11.90 1.85 -1.99
CA ILE A 295 -11.93 1.18 -0.69
C ILE A 295 -10.52 1.27 -0.14
N GLU A 296 -10.31 2.10 0.87
CA GLU A 296 -8.96 2.43 1.33
C GLU A 296 -8.83 2.29 2.84
N HIS A 297 -7.67 1.80 3.28
CA HIS A 297 -7.37 1.61 4.71
C HIS A 297 -8.55 0.95 5.44
N SER A 298 -9.11 -0.12 4.87
CA SER A 298 -10.33 -0.76 5.37
C SER A 298 -10.11 -2.24 5.61
N LEU A 299 -10.96 -2.82 6.44
CA LEU A 299 -10.97 -4.24 6.76
C LEU A 299 -12.21 -4.87 6.10
N VAL A 300 -12.04 -5.90 5.28
CA VAL A 300 -13.13 -6.62 4.62
C VAL A 300 -13.09 -8.07 5.06
N VAL A 301 -14.10 -8.48 5.83
CA VAL A 301 -14.34 -9.86 6.21
C VAL A 301 -15.37 -10.43 5.24
N GLY A 302 -14.97 -11.47 4.51
CA GLY A 302 -15.78 -12.08 3.49
C GLY A 302 -17.02 -12.80 4.04
N PRO A 303 -17.98 -13.11 3.16
CA PRO A 303 -19.25 -13.73 3.53
C PRO A 303 -19.13 -15.26 3.58
N THR A 304 -20.10 -15.92 4.20
CA THR A 304 -20.19 -17.40 4.22
C THR A 304 -20.50 -18.03 2.86
N CYS A 305 -20.87 -17.22 1.88
CA CYS A 305 -20.95 -17.61 0.47
C CYS A 305 -20.59 -16.40 -0.40
N GLY A 306 -19.69 -16.56 -1.38
CA GLY A 306 -19.26 -15.49 -2.28
C GLY A 306 -17.92 -14.87 -1.92
N ASP A 307 -17.59 -13.77 -2.61
CA ASP A 307 -16.30 -13.09 -2.52
C ASP A 307 -16.31 -12.02 -1.41
N ALA A 308 -15.15 -11.62 -0.91
CA ALA A 308 -15.08 -10.46 -0.04
C ALA A 308 -15.34 -9.16 -0.84
N LEU A 309 -14.71 -9.02 -2.00
CA LEU A 309 -14.87 -7.87 -2.90
C LEU A 309 -15.10 -8.33 -4.35
N SER A 310 -16.06 -7.71 -5.03
CA SER A 310 -16.19 -7.84 -6.48
C SER A 310 -16.25 -6.50 -7.21
N VAL A 311 -15.71 -6.48 -8.43
CA VAL A 311 -15.85 -5.39 -9.41
C VAL A 311 -16.40 -5.99 -10.70
N ASP A 312 -17.65 -5.68 -11.02
CA ASP A 312 -18.40 -6.37 -12.08
C ASP A 312 -19.15 -5.42 -13.03
N SER A 313 -19.65 -5.98 -14.13
CA SER A 313 -20.61 -5.33 -15.05
C SER A 313 -20.11 -3.98 -15.58
N ASP A 314 -18.92 -3.96 -16.16
CA ASP A 314 -18.25 -2.77 -16.71
C ASP A 314 -17.88 -1.68 -15.68
N ALA A 315 -17.88 -2.00 -14.38
CA ALA A 315 -17.38 -1.07 -13.37
C ALA A 315 -15.90 -0.75 -13.59
N GLY A 316 -15.52 0.52 -13.49
CA GLY A 316 -14.12 0.96 -13.57
C GLY A 316 -13.63 1.32 -14.98
N GLN A 317 -14.50 1.28 -15.98
CA GLN A 317 -14.12 1.60 -17.36
C GLN A 317 -13.53 3.02 -17.50
N PRO A 318 -12.49 3.23 -18.32
CA PRO A 318 -11.92 4.55 -18.58
C PRO A 318 -12.92 5.50 -19.24
N ASP A 319 -12.73 6.81 -19.06
CA ASP A 319 -13.48 7.89 -19.72
C ASP A 319 -12.58 9.05 -20.16
N ASP A 320 -13.19 10.13 -20.64
CA ASP A 320 -12.52 11.37 -21.05
C ASP A 320 -11.71 12.04 -19.92
N GLN A 321 -11.89 11.62 -18.66
CA GLN A 321 -11.12 12.13 -17.52
C GLN A 321 -9.91 11.25 -17.17
N GLY A 322 -9.71 10.13 -17.87
CA GLY A 322 -8.57 9.23 -17.69
C GLY A 322 -8.97 7.84 -17.16
N PRO A 323 -8.09 7.18 -16.38
CA PRO A 323 -8.39 5.87 -15.81
C PRO A 323 -9.67 5.88 -14.97
N GLY A 324 -10.50 4.87 -15.17
CA GLY A 324 -11.76 4.71 -14.46
C GLY A 324 -11.69 3.74 -13.28
N ASP A 325 -10.56 3.06 -13.10
CA ASP A 325 -10.37 1.93 -12.19
C ASP A 325 -10.94 2.20 -10.80
N ASN A 326 -11.61 1.18 -10.27
CA ASN A 326 -11.94 1.17 -8.84
C ASN A 326 -10.71 0.67 -8.08
N VAL A 327 -10.36 1.36 -6.99
CA VAL A 327 -9.11 1.14 -6.28
C VAL A 327 -9.37 0.53 -4.92
N ILE A 328 -8.68 -0.57 -4.62
CA ILE A 328 -8.58 -1.16 -3.29
C ILE A 328 -7.15 -0.96 -2.81
N VAL A 329 -6.96 -0.14 -1.77
CA VAL A 329 -5.62 0.26 -1.32
C VAL A 329 -5.44 0.14 0.18
N GLY A 330 -4.26 -0.33 0.61
CA GLY A 330 -3.88 -0.37 2.03
C GLY A 330 -4.89 -1.11 2.90
N SER A 331 -5.61 -2.07 2.33
CA SER A 331 -6.76 -2.73 2.95
C SER A 331 -6.43 -4.17 3.29
N ARG A 332 -7.17 -4.74 4.24
CA ARG A 332 -7.06 -6.16 4.63
C ARG A 332 -8.33 -6.91 4.23
N ILE A 333 -8.19 -7.95 3.43
CA ILE A 333 -9.28 -8.72 2.84
C ILE A 333 -9.14 -10.18 3.26
N THR A 334 -10.13 -10.73 3.96
CA THR A 334 -9.99 -12.05 4.58
C THR A 334 -11.29 -12.83 4.75
N GLY A 335 -11.17 -14.15 4.82
CA GLY A 335 -12.25 -15.02 5.33
C GLY A 335 -13.41 -15.22 4.36
N ALA A 336 -13.24 -14.90 3.07
CA ALA A 336 -14.26 -15.18 2.07
C ALA A 336 -14.40 -16.69 1.81
N ALA A 337 -15.65 -17.13 1.62
CA ALA A 337 -15.95 -18.49 1.21
C ALA A 337 -15.55 -18.78 -0.26
N ASP A 338 -15.38 -17.75 -1.08
CA ASP A 338 -14.86 -17.83 -2.45
C ASP A 338 -13.53 -17.06 -2.60
N ARG A 339 -13.48 -15.97 -3.38
CA ARG A 339 -12.27 -15.15 -3.59
C ARG A 339 -12.16 -14.01 -2.59
N GLY A 340 -10.92 -13.58 -2.33
CA GLY A 340 -10.68 -12.29 -1.68
C GLY A 340 -11.18 -11.14 -2.56
N VAL A 341 -10.68 -11.07 -3.79
CA VAL A 341 -11.11 -10.06 -4.77
C VAL A 341 -11.39 -10.76 -6.11
N LYS A 342 -12.56 -10.51 -6.69
CA LYS A 342 -12.93 -10.99 -8.02
C LYS A 342 -13.28 -9.81 -8.93
N VAL A 343 -12.68 -9.77 -10.11
CA VAL A 343 -13.01 -8.79 -11.15
C VAL A 343 -13.51 -9.53 -12.36
N ASP A 344 -14.75 -9.26 -12.75
CA ASP A 344 -15.42 -9.96 -13.82
C ASP A 344 -16.34 -9.10 -14.67
N PHE A 345 -16.85 -9.66 -15.77
CA PHE A 345 -17.81 -9.02 -16.67
C PHE A 345 -17.41 -7.59 -17.09
N GLY A 346 -16.18 -7.41 -17.60
CA GLY A 346 -15.69 -6.11 -18.08
C GLY A 346 -15.20 -5.16 -16.98
N GLY A 347 -15.08 -5.61 -15.73
CA GLY A 347 -14.63 -4.79 -14.60
C GLY A 347 -13.15 -4.39 -14.68
N PHE A 348 -12.80 -3.21 -14.15
CA PHE A 348 -11.44 -2.70 -14.00
C PHE A 348 -11.16 -2.36 -12.53
N ALA A 349 -10.11 -2.97 -11.98
CA ALA A 349 -9.69 -2.70 -10.61
C ALA A 349 -8.17 -2.63 -10.45
N THR A 350 -7.73 -1.70 -9.61
CA THR A 350 -6.37 -1.65 -9.09
C THR A 350 -6.39 -2.07 -7.61
N ILE A 351 -5.62 -3.09 -7.26
CA ILE A 351 -5.43 -3.56 -5.89
C ILE A 351 -3.98 -3.29 -5.50
N GLU A 352 -3.76 -2.40 -4.55
CA GLU A 352 -2.40 -1.98 -4.19
C GLU A 352 -2.15 -1.97 -2.68
N ARG A 353 -0.91 -2.32 -2.29
CA ARG A 353 -0.43 -2.27 -0.90
C ARG A 353 -1.39 -2.93 0.10
N SER A 354 -2.15 -3.93 -0.34
CA SER A 354 -3.21 -4.57 0.42
C SER A 354 -2.80 -5.99 0.83
N CYS A 355 -3.42 -6.48 1.90
CA CYS A 355 -3.23 -7.84 2.37
C CYS A 355 -4.48 -8.68 2.05
N VAL A 356 -4.33 -9.72 1.23
CA VAL A 356 -5.41 -10.63 0.83
C VAL A 356 -5.10 -12.03 1.34
N HIS A 357 -5.83 -12.48 2.37
CA HIS A 357 -5.48 -13.72 3.05
C HIS A 357 -6.63 -14.57 3.56
N ASP A 358 -6.39 -15.86 3.80
CA ASP A 358 -7.36 -16.79 4.40
C ASP A 358 -8.72 -16.84 3.67
N ASN A 359 -8.71 -16.71 2.34
CA ASN A 359 -9.90 -16.88 1.50
C ASN A 359 -9.90 -18.29 0.89
N ARG A 360 -11.09 -18.91 0.80
CA ARG A 360 -11.21 -20.35 0.57
C ARG A 360 -10.97 -20.82 -0.87
N ASN A 361 -11.25 -20.01 -1.88
CA ASN A 361 -11.04 -20.35 -3.31
C ASN A 361 -10.01 -19.43 -3.97
N GLY A 362 -9.24 -18.67 -3.20
CA GLY A 362 -8.07 -17.95 -3.70
C GLY A 362 -8.04 -16.47 -3.31
N GLY A 363 -6.96 -15.80 -3.72
CA GLY A 363 -6.75 -14.38 -3.44
C GLY A 363 -7.47 -13.50 -4.46
N ILE A 364 -6.77 -13.13 -5.53
CA ILE A 364 -7.23 -12.18 -6.55
C ILE A 364 -7.52 -12.95 -7.85
N LEU A 365 -8.69 -12.69 -8.45
CA LEU A 365 -9.10 -13.27 -9.73
C LEU A 365 -9.54 -12.19 -10.71
N SER A 366 -9.01 -12.26 -11.93
CA SER A 366 -9.53 -11.58 -13.13
C SER A 366 -10.14 -12.62 -14.08
N THR A 367 -11.42 -12.46 -14.48
CA THR A 367 -12.14 -13.43 -15.32
C THR A 367 -13.23 -12.76 -16.16
N LEU A 368 -13.78 -13.42 -17.18
CA LEU A 368 -14.95 -12.94 -17.94
C LEU A 368 -14.81 -11.49 -18.47
N GLY A 369 -13.64 -11.12 -19.00
CA GLY A 369 -13.34 -9.76 -19.45
C GLY A 369 -12.86 -8.81 -18.36
N GLY A 370 -12.49 -9.32 -17.19
CA GLY A 370 -11.94 -8.50 -16.11
C GLY A 370 -10.53 -7.98 -16.42
N HIS A 371 -10.19 -6.85 -15.81
CA HIS A 371 -8.90 -6.21 -15.92
C HIS A 371 -8.38 -5.84 -14.53
N VAL A 372 -7.23 -6.40 -14.14
CA VAL A 372 -6.65 -6.21 -12.82
C VAL A 372 -5.23 -5.69 -12.90
N VAL A 373 -4.94 -4.64 -12.13
CA VAL A 373 -3.59 -4.27 -11.72
C VAL A 373 -3.42 -4.65 -10.24
N ALA A 374 -2.44 -5.47 -9.90
CA ALA A 374 -2.13 -5.84 -8.52
C ALA A 374 -0.70 -5.44 -8.18
N ALA A 375 -0.51 -4.42 -7.33
CA ALA A 375 0.80 -3.88 -7.01
C ALA A 375 1.12 -3.95 -5.52
N GLU A 376 2.30 -4.45 -5.17
CA GLU A 376 2.86 -4.38 -3.83
C GLU A 376 1.98 -5.00 -2.73
N ASN A 377 1.17 -5.99 -3.09
CA ASN A 377 0.29 -6.69 -2.15
C ASN A 377 1.01 -7.81 -1.40
N VAL A 378 0.40 -8.25 -0.31
CA VAL A 378 0.72 -9.52 0.36
C VAL A 378 -0.48 -10.45 0.18
N VAL A 379 -0.32 -11.51 -0.60
CA VAL A 379 -1.36 -12.50 -0.89
C VAL A 379 -0.98 -13.82 -0.27
N GLN A 380 -1.67 -14.25 0.78
CA GLN A 380 -1.21 -15.42 1.54
C GLN A 380 -2.29 -16.30 2.17
N HIS A 381 -1.95 -17.55 2.46
CA HIS A 381 -2.84 -18.50 3.15
C HIS A 381 -4.21 -18.69 2.50
N ASN A 382 -4.34 -18.40 1.20
CA ASN A 382 -5.59 -18.67 0.51
C ASN A 382 -5.66 -20.18 0.30
N VAL A 383 -6.51 -20.83 1.11
CA VAL A 383 -6.64 -22.29 1.22
C VAL A 383 -7.34 -22.84 -0.03
N PRO A 384 -7.39 -24.17 -0.25
CA PRO A 384 -7.92 -24.76 -1.45
C PRO A 384 -9.40 -25.04 -1.27
N GLY A 385 -10.18 -24.51 -2.19
CA GLY A 385 -11.45 -25.07 -2.57
C GLY A 385 -11.37 -25.57 -4.01
N LYS A 386 -12.40 -25.32 -4.83
CA LYS A 386 -12.46 -25.85 -6.20
C LYS A 386 -11.68 -25.01 -7.23
N ALA A 387 -11.13 -23.86 -6.84
CA ALA A 387 -10.50 -22.89 -7.74
C ALA A 387 -8.98 -22.72 -7.48
N GLN A 388 -8.26 -22.03 -8.38
CA GLN A 388 -6.81 -21.78 -8.30
C GLN A 388 -6.46 -20.71 -7.25
N ASN A 389 -5.48 -20.94 -6.38
CA ASN A 389 -5.35 -20.15 -5.12
C ASN A 389 -4.06 -19.34 -4.99
N GLY A 390 -4.07 -18.12 -5.55
CA GLY A 390 -3.05 -17.09 -5.38
C GLY A 390 -3.51 -15.82 -6.09
N ILE A 391 -2.77 -15.35 -7.10
CA ILE A 391 -3.24 -14.35 -8.07
C ILE A 391 -3.50 -15.06 -9.40
N THR A 392 -4.70 -14.92 -9.95
CA THR A 392 -5.14 -15.68 -11.12
C THR A 392 -5.79 -14.77 -12.15
N VAL A 393 -5.52 -15.04 -13.42
CA VAL A 393 -6.33 -14.56 -14.55
C VAL A 393 -6.77 -15.74 -15.39
N GLY A 394 -8.03 -15.71 -15.82
CA GLY A 394 -8.53 -16.74 -16.73
C GLY A 394 -10.02 -16.94 -16.65
N GLY A 395 -10.55 -17.63 -17.66
CA GLY A 395 -11.98 -17.86 -17.79
C GLY A 395 -12.37 -18.08 -19.26
N PRO A 396 -13.68 -18.16 -19.55
CA PRO A 396 -14.13 -18.12 -20.92
C PRO A 396 -14.06 -16.68 -21.47
N SER A 397 -14.32 -16.52 -22.76
CA SER A 397 -14.38 -15.22 -23.42
C SER A 397 -15.38 -14.25 -22.76
N PRO A 398 -15.14 -12.93 -22.80
CA PRO A 398 -14.00 -12.26 -23.45
C PRO A 398 -12.69 -12.36 -22.65
N GLU A 399 -11.57 -12.05 -23.33
CA GLU A 399 -10.22 -12.10 -22.77
C GLU A 399 -10.11 -11.27 -21.48
N SER A 400 -9.50 -11.84 -20.44
CA SER A 400 -9.23 -11.16 -19.17
C SER A 400 -7.75 -10.80 -19.04
N THR A 401 -7.42 -9.67 -18.42
CA THR A 401 -6.03 -9.22 -18.27
C THR A 401 -5.60 -9.08 -16.82
N LEU A 402 -4.30 -9.27 -16.57
CA LEU A 402 -3.66 -9.10 -15.27
C LEU A 402 -2.26 -8.50 -15.41
N VAL A 403 -1.98 -7.45 -14.64
CA VAL A 403 -0.62 -6.90 -14.48
C VAL A 403 -0.27 -6.93 -13.01
N THR A 404 0.92 -7.44 -12.68
CA THR A 404 1.42 -7.46 -11.30
C THR A 404 2.79 -6.80 -11.20
N ASP A 405 3.02 -6.10 -10.07
CA ASP A 405 4.33 -5.55 -9.72
C ASP A 405 4.61 -5.69 -8.21
N GLY A 406 5.69 -6.40 -7.84
CA GLY A 406 6.24 -6.39 -6.48
C GLY A 406 5.37 -7.06 -5.42
N ASN A 407 4.49 -8.00 -5.78
CA ASN A 407 3.66 -8.71 -4.81
C ASN A 407 4.46 -9.80 -4.09
N VAL A 408 4.09 -10.06 -2.84
CA VAL A 408 4.55 -11.24 -2.08
C VAL A 408 3.40 -12.23 -2.03
N VAL A 409 3.51 -13.33 -2.78
CA VAL A 409 2.50 -14.38 -2.87
C VAL A 409 3.02 -15.63 -2.17
N ARG A 410 2.44 -16.01 -1.04
CA ARG A 410 2.95 -17.12 -0.23
C ARG A 410 1.87 -18.03 0.30
N LEU A 411 2.20 -19.30 0.58
CA LEU A 411 1.27 -20.21 1.29
C LEU A 411 -0.05 -20.37 0.53
N ALA A 412 0.08 -20.41 -0.80
CA ALA A 412 -1.00 -20.64 -1.74
C ALA A 412 -1.44 -22.10 -1.66
N GLY A 413 -2.74 -22.32 -1.43
CA GLY A 413 -3.31 -23.66 -1.28
C GLY A 413 -3.35 -24.48 -2.57
N ASP A 414 -3.12 -23.85 -3.72
CA ASP A 414 -2.88 -24.56 -4.97
C ASP A 414 -1.71 -23.97 -5.76
N ARG A 415 -1.89 -22.77 -6.33
CA ARG A 415 -0.94 -22.16 -7.25
C ARG A 415 -0.70 -20.71 -6.86
N GLY A 416 0.56 -20.26 -6.86
CA GLY A 416 0.88 -18.86 -6.59
C GLY A 416 0.36 -17.91 -7.67
N LEU A 417 0.81 -18.07 -8.91
CA LEU A 417 0.39 -17.30 -10.08
C LEU A 417 -0.27 -18.21 -11.12
N SER A 418 -1.35 -17.78 -11.76
CA SER A 418 -2.01 -18.60 -12.78
C SER A 418 -2.57 -17.79 -13.95
N VAL A 419 -2.37 -18.28 -15.17
CA VAL A 419 -2.95 -17.74 -16.41
C VAL A 419 -3.65 -18.89 -17.13
N VAL A 420 -4.96 -18.78 -17.33
CA VAL A 420 -5.79 -19.90 -17.80
C VAL A 420 -6.70 -19.48 -18.95
N ASN A 421 -6.75 -20.29 -20.01
CA ASN A 421 -7.65 -20.10 -21.16
C ASN A 421 -7.45 -18.74 -21.88
N ASP A 422 -8.53 -17.97 -22.04
CA ASP A 422 -8.57 -16.71 -22.80
C ASP A 422 -8.12 -15.55 -21.90
N ALA A 423 -6.80 -15.44 -21.69
CA ALA A 423 -6.23 -14.49 -20.76
C ALA A 423 -4.81 -14.07 -21.10
N SER A 424 -4.46 -12.83 -20.75
CA SER A 424 -3.10 -12.29 -20.81
C SER A 424 -2.62 -11.78 -19.47
N ALA A 425 -1.34 -12.02 -19.15
CA ALA A 425 -0.72 -11.52 -17.93
C ALA A 425 0.70 -11.01 -18.13
N THR A 426 1.07 -9.99 -17.36
CA THR A 426 2.47 -9.56 -17.17
C THR A 426 2.79 -9.58 -15.69
N PHE A 427 3.80 -10.35 -15.31
CA PHE A 427 4.26 -10.48 -13.93
C PHE A 427 5.62 -9.82 -13.75
N GLN A 428 5.71 -8.87 -12.81
CA GLN A 428 6.93 -8.11 -12.55
C GLN A 428 7.31 -8.15 -11.08
N ASN A 429 8.59 -8.40 -10.80
CA ASN A 429 9.16 -8.26 -9.45
C ASN A 429 8.48 -9.08 -8.35
N ASP A 430 7.62 -10.05 -8.67
CA ASP A 430 6.84 -10.79 -7.69
C ASP A 430 7.68 -11.87 -7.00
N TYR A 431 7.52 -11.98 -5.68
CA TYR A 431 8.08 -13.08 -4.90
C TYR A 431 7.01 -14.11 -4.61
N VAL A 432 7.13 -15.29 -5.21
CA VAL A 432 6.16 -16.38 -5.11
C VAL A 432 6.80 -17.58 -4.44
N ALA A 433 6.37 -17.87 -3.22
CA ALA A 433 6.96 -18.94 -2.44
C ALA A 433 5.96 -19.82 -1.71
N ASP A 434 6.41 -21.01 -1.31
CA ASP A 434 5.66 -21.88 -0.41
C ASP A 434 4.25 -22.15 -0.94
N SER A 435 4.09 -22.40 -2.24
CA SER A 435 2.80 -22.85 -2.81
C SER A 435 2.69 -24.37 -2.71
N GLN A 436 1.47 -24.88 -2.54
CA GLN A 436 1.25 -26.31 -2.33
C GLN A 436 1.54 -27.14 -3.60
N PHE A 437 1.03 -26.72 -4.77
CA PHE A 437 1.12 -27.51 -6.00
C PHE A 437 2.01 -26.88 -7.07
N ALA A 438 1.97 -25.56 -7.28
CA ALA A 438 2.83 -24.88 -8.25
C ALA A 438 3.11 -23.41 -7.87
N GLY A 439 4.29 -22.91 -8.24
CA GLY A 439 4.60 -21.48 -8.10
C GLY A 439 3.84 -20.65 -9.12
N SER A 440 3.95 -21.03 -10.40
CA SER A 440 3.21 -20.47 -11.51
C SER A 440 2.63 -21.56 -12.42
N LYS A 441 1.50 -21.28 -13.08
CA LYS A 441 0.87 -22.20 -14.04
C LYS A 441 0.19 -21.46 -15.18
N VAL A 442 0.53 -21.80 -16.42
CA VAL A 442 -0.04 -21.25 -17.65
C VAL A 442 -0.66 -22.39 -18.45
N GLU A 443 -1.98 -22.44 -18.58
CA GLU A 443 -2.64 -23.59 -19.22
C GLU A 443 -3.91 -23.26 -19.98
N THR A 444 -4.13 -23.98 -21.09
CA THR A 444 -5.45 -24.09 -21.71
C THR A 444 -6.17 -25.31 -21.11
N THR A 445 -7.36 -25.08 -20.56
CA THR A 445 -8.29 -26.11 -20.08
C THR A 445 -9.41 -26.34 -21.09
N GLY A 446 -10.14 -27.45 -20.94
CA GLY A 446 -11.28 -27.77 -21.82
C GLY A 446 -12.51 -26.87 -21.63
N ASP A 447 -12.47 -25.92 -20.69
CA ASP A 447 -13.59 -25.02 -20.36
C ASP A 447 -13.51 -23.66 -21.08
N GLY A 448 -12.39 -23.38 -21.78
CA GLY A 448 -12.19 -22.15 -22.55
C GLY A 448 -12.64 -22.27 -24.03
N PRO A 449 -12.65 -21.16 -24.79
CA PRO A 449 -12.79 -21.21 -26.24
C PRO A 449 -11.77 -22.18 -26.86
N THR A 450 -12.17 -22.88 -27.93
CA THR A 450 -11.34 -23.92 -28.55
C THR A 450 -10.03 -23.41 -29.18
N ASP A 451 -9.93 -22.10 -29.39
CA ASP A 451 -8.80 -21.35 -29.94
C ASP A 451 -8.12 -20.43 -28.91
N ALA A 452 -8.57 -20.43 -27.64
CA ALA A 452 -7.98 -19.61 -26.60
C ALA A 452 -6.55 -20.06 -26.27
N THR A 453 -5.60 -19.12 -26.36
CA THR A 453 -4.20 -19.33 -26.04
C THR A 453 -3.79 -18.34 -24.94
N PRO A 454 -3.48 -18.79 -23.73
CA PRO A 454 -3.07 -17.90 -22.66
C PRO A 454 -1.72 -17.25 -22.99
N VAL A 455 -1.60 -15.96 -22.68
CA VAL A 455 -0.37 -15.18 -22.88
C VAL A 455 0.21 -14.76 -21.52
N ALA A 456 1.51 -14.96 -21.30
CA ALA A 456 2.14 -14.60 -20.05
C ALA A 456 3.60 -14.13 -20.22
N THR A 457 3.96 -13.00 -19.62
CA THR A 457 5.35 -12.52 -19.57
C THR A 457 5.81 -12.43 -18.12
N PHE A 458 7.00 -12.95 -17.83
CA PHE A 458 7.61 -12.95 -16.50
C PHE A 458 8.93 -12.18 -16.50
N HIS A 459 9.01 -11.15 -15.66
CA HIS A 459 10.22 -10.37 -15.47
C HIS A 459 10.52 -10.15 -13.98
N GLY A 460 11.71 -10.47 -13.50
CA GLY A 460 12.07 -10.20 -12.10
C GLY A 460 11.37 -11.08 -11.06
N VAL A 461 10.67 -12.14 -11.47
CA VAL A 461 9.86 -12.99 -10.58
C VAL A 461 10.73 -14.06 -9.92
N ALA A 462 10.58 -14.28 -8.62
CA ALA A 462 11.19 -15.42 -7.93
C ALA A 462 10.14 -16.50 -7.62
N LEU A 463 10.45 -17.74 -8.00
CA LEU A 463 9.65 -18.91 -7.73
C LEU A 463 10.45 -19.84 -6.80
N VAL A 464 10.12 -19.82 -5.52
CA VAL A 464 10.94 -20.40 -4.44
C VAL A 464 10.15 -21.43 -3.63
N CYS A 465 10.70 -22.62 -3.36
CA CYS A 465 10.10 -23.57 -2.41
C CYS A 465 8.64 -23.97 -2.74
N ASN A 466 8.26 -24.01 -4.01
CA ASN A 466 6.87 -24.22 -4.44
C ASN A 466 6.59 -25.72 -4.65
N ARG A 467 6.32 -26.43 -3.55
CA ARG A 467 5.78 -27.80 -3.47
C ARG A 467 5.59 -28.20 -2.01
N HIS A 468 4.94 -27.35 -1.23
CA HIS A 468 4.88 -27.58 0.21
C HIS A 468 3.70 -28.50 0.54
N GLU A 469 3.99 -29.72 0.97
CA GLU A 469 2.97 -30.68 1.39
C GLU A 469 2.26 -30.17 2.66
N ASN A 470 0.96 -30.46 2.78
CA ASN A 470 0.15 -30.15 3.97
C ASN A 470 0.05 -28.66 4.38
N LEU A 471 0.31 -27.70 3.48
CA LEU A 471 0.00 -26.29 3.76
C LEU A 471 -1.47 -26.09 4.09
N THR A 472 -2.32 -26.83 3.40
CA THR A 472 -3.74 -26.77 3.60
C THR A 472 -4.18 -28.09 4.17
N GLY A 473 -4.45 -28.10 5.46
CA GLY A 473 -5.09 -29.23 6.10
C GLY A 473 -6.52 -29.40 5.58
N THR A 474 -6.71 -30.15 4.49
CA THR A 474 -8.04 -30.69 4.21
C THR A 474 -8.21 -31.95 5.04
N CYS A 475 -9.07 -31.91 6.05
CA CYS A 475 -9.60 -33.12 6.65
C CYS A 475 -10.21 -33.98 5.55
N THR A 476 -9.72 -35.20 5.35
CA THR A 476 -10.44 -36.19 4.54
C THR A 476 -11.89 -36.28 5.05
N PRO A 477 -12.89 -36.23 4.17
CA PRO A 477 -14.28 -36.30 4.60
C PRO A 477 -14.50 -37.64 5.30
N SER A 478 -15.05 -37.59 6.51
CA SER A 478 -15.86 -38.70 7.00
C SER A 478 -16.92 -39.00 5.94
N PRO A 479 -17.36 -40.25 5.73
CA PRO A 479 -18.29 -40.64 4.65
C PRO A 479 -19.69 -39.99 4.71
N CYS A 480 -19.89 -39.00 5.57
CA CYS A 480 -21.13 -38.28 5.74
C CYS A 480 -20.90 -36.82 5.31
N ASP A 481 -21.33 -36.51 4.08
CA ASP A 481 -21.58 -35.15 3.64
C ASP A 481 -22.53 -34.44 4.61
N CYS A 482 -21.99 -33.48 5.36
CA CYS A 482 -22.75 -32.37 5.94
C CYS A 482 -21.87 -31.12 5.83
N GLU A 483 -22.48 -29.99 5.51
CA GLU A 483 -21.86 -28.66 5.44
C GLU A 483 -20.86 -28.41 6.59
N LEU A 484 -19.65 -27.99 6.22
CA LEU A 484 -18.66 -27.23 7.00
C LEU A 484 -18.33 -27.73 8.42
N PRO A 485 -17.14 -28.32 8.63
CA PRO A 485 -16.28 -27.90 9.72
C PRO A 485 -15.45 -26.69 9.23
N VAL A 486 -15.60 -25.56 9.92
CA VAL A 486 -14.59 -24.50 9.91
C VAL A 486 -13.24 -25.17 10.21
N PRO A 487 -12.18 -24.97 9.41
CA PRO A 487 -10.86 -25.41 9.82
C PRO A 487 -10.49 -24.58 11.06
N CYS A 488 -10.58 -25.17 12.26
CA CYS A 488 -10.10 -24.53 13.46
C CYS A 488 -8.58 -24.39 13.39
N SER A 489 -8.07 -23.17 13.56
CA SER A 489 -6.64 -22.88 13.50
C SER A 489 -5.94 -22.94 14.86
N THR A 490 -6.70 -22.94 15.96
CA THR A 490 -6.17 -23.02 17.34
C THR A 490 -6.95 -24.01 18.22
N LYS A 491 -6.36 -24.39 19.36
CA LYS A 491 -7.06 -25.18 20.38
C LYS A 491 -8.21 -24.35 20.97
N GLU A 492 -8.02 -23.06 21.17
CA GLU A 492 -9.06 -22.11 21.59
C GLU A 492 -10.25 -22.07 20.62
N ASP A 493 -10.03 -22.03 19.31
CA ASP A 493 -11.12 -22.02 18.30
C ASP A 493 -12.00 -23.28 18.37
N CYS A 494 -11.40 -24.41 18.74
CA CYS A 494 -12.04 -25.72 18.67
C CYS A 494 -12.45 -26.29 20.04
N CYS A 495 -11.91 -25.75 21.12
CA CYS A 495 -12.05 -26.28 22.48
C CYS A 495 -12.57 -25.24 23.48
N THR A 496 -12.99 -24.04 23.04
CA THR A 496 -13.63 -23.07 23.94
C THR A 496 -15.10 -23.41 24.11
N ASN A 497 -15.51 -23.65 25.35
CA ASN A 497 -16.89 -23.90 25.71
C ASN A 497 -17.74 -22.62 25.56
N PRO A 498 -19.08 -22.74 25.46
CA PRO A 498 -19.98 -21.58 25.33
C PRO A 498 -19.91 -20.55 26.47
N ASP A 499 -19.26 -20.88 27.59
CA ASP A 499 -19.05 -19.99 28.73
C ASP A 499 -17.67 -19.30 28.72
N GLY A 500 -16.89 -19.48 27.64
CA GLY A 500 -15.56 -18.90 27.48
C GLY A 500 -14.44 -19.69 28.15
N THR A 501 -14.72 -20.87 28.72
CA THR A 501 -13.68 -21.72 29.33
C THR A 501 -13.11 -22.73 28.34
N LEU A 502 -11.81 -22.98 28.38
CA LEU A 502 -11.17 -24.03 27.58
C LEU A 502 -11.51 -25.43 28.11
N ASP A 503 -12.00 -26.31 27.25
CA ASP A 503 -12.12 -27.74 27.54
C ASP A 503 -10.73 -28.38 27.61
N THR A 504 -10.30 -28.66 28.84
CA THR A 504 -9.02 -29.32 29.13
C THR A 504 -8.94 -30.78 28.63
N ALA A 505 -10.07 -31.44 28.36
CA ALA A 505 -10.14 -32.79 27.79
C ALA A 505 -10.13 -32.80 26.24
N CYS A 506 -10.40 -31.66 25.61
CA CYS A 506 -10.33 -31.50 24.17
C CYS A 506 -8.85 -31.56 23.72
N VAL A 507 -8.56 -32.49 22.81
CA VAL A 507 -7.24 -32.65 22.20
C VAL A 507 -7.35 -32.11 20.78
N ALA A 508 -6.67 -31.00 20.47
CA ALA A 508 -6.57 -30.50 19.10
C ALA A 508 -5.71 -31.48 18.28
N VAL A 509 -6.32 -32.57 17.84
CA VAL A 509 -5.73 -33.53 16.89
C VAL A 509 -6.49 -33.37 15.60
N THR A 510 -6.05 -32.42 14.80
CA THR A 510 -6.28 -32.50 13.36
C THR A 510 -5.06 -31.98 12.63
N GLN A 511 -3.90 -32.61 12.90
CA GLN A 511 -2.98 -32.84 11.80
C GLN A 511 -3.76 -33.71 10.82
N CYS A 512 -4.11 -33.14 9.67
CA CYS A 512 -4.65 -33.89 8.56
C CYS A 512 -3.70 -35.07 8.33
N ALA A 513 -4.24 -36.29 8.33
CA ALA A 513 -3.46 -37.42 7.85
C ALA A 513 -2.96 -37.02 6.44
N PRO A 514 -1.67 -37.15 6.13
CA PRO A 514 -1.15 -36.82 4.81
C PRO A 514 -1.90 -37.69 3.80
N GLY A 515 -2.91 -37.10 3.16
CA GLY A 515 -3.55 -37.72 2.02
C GLY A 515 -2.45 -37.95 1.00
N SER A 516 -2.51 -39.09 0.30
CA SER A 516 -1.68 -39.31 -0.88
C SER A 516 -2.18 -38.38 -2.00
N PHE A 517 -1.96 -37.07 -1.85
CA PHE A 517 -2.24 -36.09 -2.89
C PHE A 517 -1.26 -36.31 -4.05
N PRO A 518 -1.70 -36.08 -5.30
CA PRO A 518 -0.79 -36.08 -6.44
C PRO A 518 0.36 -35.13 -6.16
N ARG A 519 1.58 -35.59 -6.41
CA ARG A 519 2.81 -34.81 -6.22
C ARG A 519 2.76 -33.58 -7.16
N GLY A 520 2.83 -32.37 -6.59
CA GLY A 520 2.74 -31.08 -7.30
C GLY A 520 3.75 -30.92 -8.44
N ALA A 521 3.40 -30.13 -9.46
CA ALA A 521 4.00 -30.14 -10.79
C ALA A 521 5.32 -29.34 -10.94
N GLY A 522 5.64 -28.42 -10.02
CA GLY A 522 6.88 -27.62 -10.07
C GLY A 522 6.60 -26.12 -10.18
N ALA A 523 7.66 -25.33 -10.33
CA ALA A 523 7.54 -23.86 -10.31
C ALA A 523 6.82 -23.30 -11.56
N VAL A 524 6.78 -24.03 -12.67
CA VAL A 524 6.10 -23.67 -13.92
C VAL A 524 5.37 -24.90 -14.46
N THR A 525 4.16 -24.75 -15.01
CA THR A 525 3.51 -25.74 -15.90
C THR A 525 2.92 -24.99 -17.09
N ALA A 526 3.41 -25.24 -18.30
CA ALA A 526 2.90 -24.68 -19.55
C ALA A 526 2.28 -25.80 -20.43
N MET A 527 1.04 -25.62 -20.91
CA MET A 527 0.32 -26.58 -21.77
C MET A 527 -0.26 -25.92 -23.04
N ALA A 528 0.64 -25.34 -23.87
CA ALA A 528 0.48 -24.61 -25.16
C ALA A 528 0.49 -23.06 -25.05
N PRO A 529 1.55 -22.34 -25.50
CA PRO A 529 2.27 -21.49 -24.55
C PRO A 529 2.82 -20.21 -25.18
N ASN A 530 2.00 -19.17 -25.36
CA ASN A 530 2.54 -17.84 -25.61
C ASN A 530 3.09 -17.27 -24.28
N VAL A 531 4.16 -17.89 -23.77
CA VAL A 531 4.79 -17.56 -22.49
C VAL A 531 6.24 -17.19 -22.70
N SER A 532 6.65 -16.08 -22.10
CA SER A 532 8.04 -15.66 -22.06
C SER A 532 8.53 -15.50 -20.62
N TYR A 533 9.66 -16.13 -20.34
CA TYR A 533 10.46 -15.90 -19.13
C TYR A 533 11.72 -15.09 -19.48
N GLY A 534 11.70 -14.34 -20.58
CA GLY A 534 12.80 -13.50 -21.07
C GLY A 534 13.55 -14.08 -22.26
N ASP A 535 14.04 -13.19 -23.12
CA ASP A 535 14.82 -13.50 -24.32
C ASP A 535 16.10 -12.64 -24.40
N GLU A 536 16.87 -12.76 -25.48
CA GLU A 536 18.11 -12.01 -25.71
C GLU A 536 17.93 -10.48 -25.63
N LEU A 537 16.78 -9.95 -26.10
CA LEU A 537 16.50 -8.51 -26.14
C LEU A 537 15.94 -8.01 -24.80
N GLU A 538 15.07 -8.80 -24.19
CA GLU A 538 14.42 -8.53 -22.92
C GLU A 538 14.71 -9.67 -21.93
N PRO A 539 15.88 -9.65 -21.26
CA PRO A 539 16.25 -10.67 -20.29
C PRO A 539 15.22 -10.78 -19.16
N GLY A 540 14.87 -12.00 -18.78
CA GLY A 540 13.78 -12.24 -17.84
C GLY A 540 14.11 -11.85 -16.42
N ARG A 541 15.35 -12.05 -15.97
CA ARG A 541 15.77 -11.75 -14.58
C ARG A 541 14.90 -12.45 -13.54
N ASN A 542 14.36 -13.62 -13.85
CA ASN A 542 13.60 -14.45 -12.93
C ASN A 542 14.55 -15.33 -12.10
N ALA A 543 14.06 -15.91 -11.01
CA ALA A 543 14.81 -16.86 -10.19
C ALA A 543 14.01 -18.13 -9.95
N PHE A 544 14.64 -19.28 -10.15
CA PHE A 544 14.06 -20.59 -9.91
C PHE A 544 14.89 -21.33 -8.86
N ALA A 545 14.32 -21.54 -7.68
CA ALA A 545 15.02 -22.11 -6.54
C ALA A 545 14.20 -23.13 -5.76
N ALA A 546 14.91 -24.12 -5.21
CA ALA A 546 14.40 -25.15 -4.32
C ALA A 546 13.18 -25.88 -4.86
N ASN A 547 13.28 -26.53 -6.04
CA ASN A 547 12.31 -27.52 -6.49
C ASN A 547 13.01 -28.73 -7.15
N LYS A 548 12.92 -29.89 -6.49
CA LYS A 548 13.58 -31.14 -6.93
C LYS A 548 13.04 -31.65 -8.28
N LYS A 549 13.90 -31.86 -9.28
CA LYS A 549 13.54 -32.50 -10.57
C LYS A 549 13.07 -33.95 -10.43
N THR A 550 11.80 -34.15 -10.78
CA THR A 550 11.05 -35.40 -10.86
C THR A 550 10.00 -35.25 -11.97
N SER A 551 9.34 -36.33 -12.41
CA SER A 551 8.19 -36.23 -13.33
C SER A 551 6.95 -35.55 -12.73
N THR A 552 7.03 -35.21 -11.45
CA THR A 552 5.97 -34.69 -10.61
C THR A 552 6.53 -33.52 -9.79
N GLY A 553 7.19 -32.56 -10.44
CA GLY A 553 7.88 -31.45 -9.76
C GLY A 553 9.28 -31.21 -10.32
N ALA A 554 9.57 -30.00 -10.78
CA ALA A 554 10.88 -29.48 -11.17
C ALA A 554 10.90 -27.95 -10.93
N ASN A 555 12.06 -27.30 -11.00
CA ASN A 555 12.12 -25.83 -11.02
C ASN A 555 11.40 -25.27 -12.25
N PHE A 556 11.45 -25.99 -13.37
CA PHE A 556 10.76 -25.60 -14.58
C PHE A 556 10.16 -26.84 -15.24
N GLN A 557 8.82 -26.93 -15.29
CA GLN A 557 8.12 -28.06 -15.91
C GLN A 557 7.37 -27.62 -17.17
N VAL A 558 7.63 -28.30 -18.28
CA VAL A 558 7.00 -28.05 -19.58
C VAL A 558 6.31 -29.32 -20.06
N MET A 559 5.01 -29.25 -20.35
CA MET A 559 4.21 -30.43 -20.65
C MET A 559 3.38 -30.20 -21.92
N ASN A 560 3.53 -31.08 -22.92
CA ASN A 560 2.80 -31.05 -24.19
C ASN A 560 2.97 -29.72 -24.95
N VAL A 561 4.21 -29.25 -25.04
CA VAL A 561 4.59 -28.06 -25.80
C VAL A 561 5.55 -28.48 -26.92
N ASP A 562 5.27 -28.04 -28.15
CA ASP A 562 6.12 -28.32 -29.31
C ASP A 562 7.01 -27.12 -29.70
N GLU A 563 6.74 -25.94 -29.15
CA GLU A 563 7.51 -24.70 -29.39
C GLU A 563 8.61 -24.48 -28.35
N THR A 564 9.56 -23.60 -28.67
CA THR A 564 10.64 -23.23 -27.73
C THR A 564 10.15 -22.16 -26.76
N ILE A 565 10.34 -22.37 -25.46
CA ILE A 565 10.00 -21.37 -24.44
C ILE A 565 11.24 -20.52 -24.13
N PRO A 566 11.22 -19.20 -24.37
CA PRO A 566 12.32 -18.32 -24.03
C PRO A 566 12.41 -18.12 -22.51
N ALA A 567 13.60 -18.32 -21.95
CA ALA A 567 13.91 -18.21 -20.53
C ALA A 567 15.35 -17.73 -20.30
N GLU A 568 15.81 -16.78 -21.13
CA GLU A 568 17.13 -16.19 -21.06
C GLU A 568 17.25 -15.17 -19.92
N GLY A 569 18.48 -15.00 -19.40
CA GLY A 569 18.77 -13.97 -18.37
C GLY A 569 18.30 -14.29 -16.95
N ASN A 570 17.88 -15.53 -16.68
CA ASN A 570 17.36 -15.96 -15.38
C ASN A 570 18.42 -16.59 -14.47
N GLN A 571 18.20 -16.56 -13.15
CA GLN A 571 19.04 -17.23 -12.14
C GLN A 571 18.49 -18.62 -11.79
N TRP A 572 19.38 -19.60 -11.61
CA TRP A 572 19.05 -21.02 -11.39
C TRP A 572 19.81 -21.61 -10.21
N GLU A 573 19.18 -22.48 -9.41
CA GLU A 573 19.78 -22.99 -8.18
C GLU A 573 21.04 -23.86 -8.37
N HIS A 574 21.14 -24.57 -9.50
CA HIS A 574 22.32 -25.38 -9.82
C HIS A 574 23.35 -24.63 -10.68
N CYS A 575 23.23 -23.29 -10.72
CA CYS A 575 24.25 -22.44 -11.27
C CYS A 575 25.43 -22.36 -10.29
N GLY A 576 26.58 -22.94 -10.66
CA GLY A 576 27.77 -22.98 -9.80
C GLY A 576 28.21 -21.60 -9.30
N SER A 577 28.92 -21.56 -8.16
CA SER A 577 29.40 -20.31 -7.52
C SER A 577 30.48 -19.54 -8.29
N GLY A 578 30.86 -20.02 -9.47
CA GLY A 578 31.83 -19.39 -10.37
C GLY A 578 31.25 -18.25 -11.21
N ALA A 579 32.05 -17.74 -12.15
CA ALA A 579 31.67 -16.61 -12.99
C ALA A 579 30.68 -16.95 -14.11
N VAL A 580 30.56 -18.23 -14.49
CA VAL A 580 29.72 -18.71 -15.59
C VAL A 580 28.90 -19.90 -15.11
N CYS A 581 27.62 -19.93 -15.51
CA CYS A 581 26.71 -21.03 -15.23
C CYS A 581 26.99 -22.26 -16.10
N ASP A 582 26.88 -23.46 -15.54
CA ASP A 582 26.90 -24.69 -16.33
C ASP A 582 25.49 -25.00 -16.86
N VAL A 583 25.27 -24.64 -18.13
CA VAL A 583 24.01 -24.86 -18.86
C VAL A 583 23.58 -26.33 -18.82
N ALA A 584 24.53 -27.27 -18.91
CA ALA A 584 24.21 -28.70 -18.92
C ALA A 584 23.69 -29.17 -17.56
N VAL A 585 24.20 -28.59 -16.46
CA VAL A 585 23.71 -28.88 -15.11
C VAL A 585 22.29 -28.34 -14.92
N VAL A 586 22.02 -27.10 -15.33
CA VAL A 586 20.68 -26.50 -15.24
C VAL A 586 19.67 -27.33 -16.03
N GLN A 587 19.96 -27.66 -17.29
CA GLN A 587 19.09 -28.53 -18.10
C GLN A 587 18.90 -29.92 -17.46
N ALA A 588 19.95 -30.49 -16.89
CA ALA A 588 19.92 -31.82 -16.29
C ALA A 588 19.21 -31.85 -14.93
N GLN A 589 19.19 -30.77 -14.15
CA GLN A 589 18.73 -30.79 -12.75
C GLN A 589 17.54 -29.88 -12.45
N ASP A 590 17.27 -28.85 -13.26
CA ASP A 590 16.21 -27.87 -13.01
C ASP A 590 15.02 -28.00 -13.95
N ILE A 591 15.25 -28.48 -15.17
CA ILE A 591 14.26 -28.50 -16.24
C ILE A 591 13.72 -29.92 -16.46
N TYR A 592 12.39 -30.04 -16.53
CA TYR A 592 11.69 -31.26 -16.94
C TYR A 592 10.73 -30.94 -18.10
N SER A 593 10.90 -31.60 -19.25
CA SER A 593 10.02 -31.47 -20.41
C SER A 593 9.44 -32.82 -20.86
N SER A 594 8.15 -32.84 -21.26
CA SER A 594 7.48 -34.05 -21.76
C SER A 594 6.38 -33.73 -22.79
N PRO A 595 6.29 -34.40 -23.96
CA PRO A 595 7.31 -35.28 -24.54
C PRO A 595 8.63 -34.52 -24.72
N SER A 596 9.75 -35.23 -24.86
CA SER A 596 11.12 -34.67 -24.80
C SER A 596 11.50 -33.68 -25.93
N GLY A 597 10.52 -33.15 -26.68
CA GLY A 597 10.68 -32.22 -27.79
C GLY A 597 10.59 -30.74 -27.44
N ALA A 598 9.97 -30.36 -26.30
CA ALA A 598 9.95 -28.97 -25.87
C ALA A 598 11.35 -28.50 -25.48
N MET A 599 11.87 -27.47 -26.14
CA MET A 599 13.12 -26.82 -25.77
C MET A 599 12.84 -25.62 -24.87
N VAL A 600 13.54 -25.52 -23.75
CA VAL A 600 13.58 -24.30 -22.95
C VAL A 600 14.89 -23.62 -23.30
N ASP A 601 14.81 -22.44 -23.91
CA ASP A 601 15.99 -21.66 -24.24
C ASP A 601 16.41 -20.85 -23.02
N ILE A 602 17.44 -21.33 -22.32
CA ILE A 602 17.98 -20.65 -21.14
C ILE A 602 19.18 -19.75 -21.49
N GLY A 603 19.60 -19.71 -22.76
CA GLY A 603 20.77 -18.97 -23.22
C GLY A 603 22.03 -19.30 -22.40
N LEU A 604 22.73 -18.25 -21.96
CA LEU A 604 23.84 -18.32 -21.01
C LEU A 604 23.42 -17.67 -19.68
N PRO A 605 22.92 -18.46 -18.71
CA PRO A 605 22.44 -17.90 -17.46
C PRO A 605 23.55 -17.13 -16.73
N PRO A 606 23.27 -15.94 -16.18
CA PRO A 606 24.23 -15.21 -15.37
C PRO A 606 24.48 -15.96 -14.05
N SER A 607 25.70 -15.83 -13.50
CA SER A 607 25.96 -16.23 -12.13
C SER A 607 25.09 -15.36 -11.18
N PRO A 608 24.44 -15.93 -10.15
CA PRO A 608 23.70 -15.15 -9.14
C PRO A 608 24.56 -14.10 -8.43
N ARG A 609 25.87 -14.31 -8.42
CA ARG A 609 26.87 -13.39 -7.85
C ARG A 609 27.36 -12.35 -8.85
N ALA A 610 27.09 -12.48 -10.15
CA ALA A 610 27.58 -11.56 -11.18
C ALA A 610 26.97 -10.14 -11.04
N GLY A 611 27.74 -9.14 -11.46
CA GLY A 611 27.33 -7.73 -11.43
C GLY A 611 27.35 -7.12 -10.01
N THR A 612 27.32 -5.79 -9.97
CA THR A 612 27.08 -5.03 -8.74
C THR A 612 25.56 -4.82 -8.61
N PRO A 613 24.98 -4.84 -7.40
CA PRO A 613 23.58 -4.44 -7.22
C PRO A 613 23.34 -3.08 -7.85
N VAL A 614 22.19 -2.90 -8.50
CA VAL A 614 21.71 -1.58 -8.95
C VAL A 614 20.42 -1.32 -8.22
N LEU A 615 20.23 -0.11 -7.70
CA LEU A 615 19.02 0.28 -6.98
C LEU A 615 18.31 1.34 -7.80
N SER A 616 17.01 1.16 -8.06
CA SER A 616 16.23 2.03 -8.94
C SER A 616 15.08 2.73 -8.21
N ARG A 617 14.38 2.03 -7.31
CA ARG A 617 13.25 2.57 -6.53
C ARG A 617 13.17 1.92 -5.16
N VAL A 618 12.66 2.64 -4.17
CA VAL A 618 12.26 2.10 -2.87
C VAL A 618 10.80 2.48 -2.60
N SER A 619 9.99 1.55 -2.11
CA SER A 619 8.58 1.78 -1.77
C SER A 619 8.24 1.16 -0.40
N PRO A 620 7.54 1.88 0.50
CA PRO A 620 7.28 3.32 0.40
C PRO A 620 8.60 4.12 0.58
N ALA A 621 8.65 5.35 0.09
CA ALA A 621 9.83 6.21 0.22
C ALA A 621 10.06 6.79 1.62
N ARG A 622 9.02 6.82 2.47
CA ARG A 622 9.07 7.22 3.88
C ARG A 622 8.43 6.15 4.80
N PRO A 623 9.06 4.98 4.96
CA PRO A 623 8.50 3.93 5.81
C PRO A 623 8.49 4.30 7.30
N GLN A 624 7.47 3.82 8.00
CA GLN A 624 7.43 3.71 9.46
C GLN A 624 7.89 2.31 9.90
N ALA A 625 8.22 2.14 11.18
CA ALA A 625 8.58 0.84 11.72
C ALA A 625 7.47 -0.20 11.47
N GLY A 626 7.87 -1.39 11.00
CA GLY A 626 6.95 -2.49 10.68
C GLY A 626 6.43 -2.49 9.23
N ASP A 627 6.54 -1.36 8.51
CA ASP A 627 6.18 -1.29 7.08
C ASP A 627 7.00 -2.28 6.26
N ILE A 628 6.39 -2.78 5.19
CA ILE A 628 7.08 -3.60 4.19
C ILE A 628 7.78 -2.66 3.21
N VAL A 629 9.11 -2.62 3.28
CA VAL A 629 9.95 -1.87 2.36
C VAL A 629 10.39 -2.77 1.22
N ARG A 630 10.10 -2.35 0.00
CA ARG A 630 10.54 -2.99 -1.24
C ARG A 630 11.64 -2.16 -1.87
N ILE A 631 12.76 -2.80 -2.18
CA ILE A 631 13.90 -2.21 -2.86
C ILE A 631 13.94 -2.81 -4.26
N PHE A 632 13.58 -2.02 -5.26
CA PHE A 632 13.62 -2.40 -6.67
C PHE A 632 14.97 -2.07 -7.28
N GLY A 633 15.39 -2.87 -8.25
CA GLY A 633 16.72 -2.79 -8.81
C GLY A 633 17.08 -3.95 -9.72
N ASP A 634 18.36 -4.25 -9.78
CA ASP A 634 18.93 -5.34 -10.57
C ASP A 634 20.11 -6.02 -9.86
N ASN A 635 20.44 -7.23 -10.32
CA ASN A 635 21.59 -8.02 -9.90
C ASN A 635 21.56 -8.44 -8.42
N PHE A 636 20.38 -8.56 -7.79
CA PHE A 636 20.27 -9.18 -6.47
C PHE A 636 20.51 -10.70 -6.58
N ASN A 637 21.04 -11.30 -5.51
CA ASN A 637 21.37 -12.74 -5.49
C ASN A 637 20.18 -13.52 -4.95
N ALA A 638 19.29 -13.94 -5.85
CA ALA A 638 18.05 -14.64 -5.48
C ALA A 638 18.26 -16.14 -5.24
N ILE A 639 19.37 -16.72 -5.67
CA ILE A 639 19.63 -18.15 -5.46
C ILE A 639 20.18 -18.39 -4.07
N GLU A 640 21.27 -17.73 -3.69
CA GLU A 640 21.85 -17.92 -2.36
C GLU A 640 21.11 -17.13 -1.28
N GLY A 641 20.27 -16.17 -1.70
CA GLY A 641 19.41 -15.38 -0.82
C GLY A 641 18.12 -16.07 -0.44
N ASN A 642 17.79 -17.20 -1.07
CA ASN A 642 16.60 -17.99 -0.75
C ASN A 642 17.01 -19.40 -0.25
N PRO A 643 16.13 -20.13 0.44
CA PRO A 643 16.40 -21.50 0.87
C PRO A 643 16.72 -22.43 -0.31
N LEU A 644 17.63 -23.40 -0.11
CA LEU A 644 18.08 -24.36 -1.13
C LEU A 644 17.96 -25.80 -0.62
N PHE A 645 17.51 -26.75 -1.46
CA PHE A 645 17.40 -28.17 -1.08
C PHE A 645 18.74 -28.91 -0.93
N VAL A 646 19.85 -28.32 -1.38
CA VAL A 646 21.17 -28.96 -1.43
C VAL A 646 21.92 -28.98 -0.09
N ASP A 647 21.55 -28.13 0.87
CA ASP A 647 22.09 -28.12 2.23
C ASP A 647 21.03 -28.68 3.20
N ARG A 648 21.33 -29.82 3.86
CA ARG A 648 20.40 -30.49 4.80
C ARG A 648 20.06 -29.65 6.04
N THR A 649 20.62 -28.46 6.19
CA THR A 649 20.38 -27.56 7.33
C THR A 649 19.39 -26.42 7.06
N LEU A 650 19.03 -26.14 5.80
CA LEU A 650 18.05 -25.12 5.40
C LEU A 650 16.89 -25.79 4.67
N ASN A 651 15.74 -25.94 5.33
CA ASN A 651 14.55 -26.55 4.71
C ASN A 651 13.49 -25.50 4.43
N CYS A 652 12.75 -25.65 3.33
CA CYS A 652 11.55 -24.88 3.02
C CYS A 652 10.41 -25.04 4.06
N ALA A 653 10.61 -25.88 5.10
CA ALA A 653 9.60 -26.26 6.10
C ALA A 653 9.71 -25.50 7.44
N ASP A 654 10.59 -24.51 7.57
CA ASP A 654 10.77 -23.76 8.82
C ASP A 654 9.76 -22.60 8.92
N LEU A 655 8.53 -22.89 9.32
CA LEU A 655 7.56 -21.86 9.73
C LEU A 655 7.03 -22.14 11.15
N PRO A 656 7.58 -21.42 12.13
CA PRO A 656 6.75 -20.62 13.01
C PRO A 656 7.16 -19.15 12.92
N VAL A 657 6.24 -18.28 12.47
CA VAL A 657 6.38 -16.82 12.55
C VAL A 657 5.73 -16.29 13.84
N CYS A 658 5.02 -17.16 14.56
CA CYS A 658 4.22 -16.84 15.72
C CYS A 658 4.98 -16.96 17.03
N ALA A 659 4.65 -16.07 17.96
CA ALA A 659 5.03 -16.26 19.35
C ALA A 659 4.36 -17.54 19.90
N GLY A 660 4.95 -18.11 20.95
CA GLY A 660 4.44 -19.35 21.56
C GLY A 660 3.02 -19.24 22.14
N ASP A 661 2.48 -18.02 22.24
CA ASP A 661 1.12 -17.69 22.67
C ASP A 661 0.13 -17.53 21.49
N GLY A 662 0.55 -17.78 20.25
CA GLY A 662 -0.30 -17.65 19.06
C GLY A 662 -0.54 -16.21 18.61
N SER A 663 0.19 -15.24 19.16
CA SER A 663 0.11 -13.83 18.74
C SER A 663 1.15 -13.47 17.69
N CYS A 664 0.84 -12.43 16.90
CA CYS A 664 1.81 -11.79 16.03
C CYS A 664 1.55 -10.28 15.84
N PRO A 665 2.53 -9.53 15.30
CA PRO A 665 2.39 -8.08 15.09
C PRO A 665 1.22 -7.68 14.20
N THR A 666 0.78 -8.59 13.32
CA THR A 666 -0.26 -8.33 12.31
C THR A 666 -1.62 -8.95 12.64
N GLY A 667 -1.80 -9.47 13.86
CA GLY A 667 -3.07 -10.00 14.37
C GLY A 667 -2.95 -11.38 15.02
N PRO A 668 -4.05 -12.14 15.12
CA PRO A 668 -3.98 -13.53 15.56
C PRO A 668 -3.25 -14.37 14.52
N CYS A 669 -2.47 -15.34 14.99
CA CYS A 669 -1.83 -16.30 14.11
C CYS A 669 -2.84 -17.21 13.43
N VAL A 670 -2.58 -17.54 12.17
CA VAL A 670 -3.35 -18.52 11.41
C VAL A 670 -2.40 -19.62 10.96
N ASN A 671 -2.64 -20.84 11.42
CA ASN A 671 -1.81 -22.02 11.11
C ASN A 671 -0.31 -21.81 11.36
N GLY A 672 0.06 -21.20 12.50
CA GLY A 672 1.46 -20.99 12.90
C GLY A 672 2.21 -19.89 12.13
N SER A 673 1.50 -19.16 11.27
CA SER A 673 2.03 -18.03 10.50
C SER A 673 1.24 -16.75 10.78
N CYS A 674 1.87 -15.62 10.49
CA CYS A 674 1.31 -14.30 10.75
C CYS A 674 0.60 -13.79 9.48
N PRO A 675 -0.73 -13.62 9.48
CA PRO A 675 -1.46 -12.94 8.41
C PRO A 675 -0.79 -11.60 8.03
N CYS A 676 -0.74 -11.21 6.76
CA CYS A 676 -0.16 -9.92 6.34
C CYS A 676 1.31 -9.70 6.72
N SER A 677 2.04 -10.77 7.00
CA SER A 677 3.47 -10.74 7.31
C SER A 677 4.27 -11.31 6.16
N ILE A 678 5.25 -10.56 5.66
CA ILE A 678 6.23 -11.11 4.74
C ILE A 678 7.35 -11.89 5.44
N ALA A 679 7.43 -11.79 6.78
CA ALA A 679 8.54 -12.35 7.56
C ALA A 679 8.85 -13.79 7.17
N ASN A 680 10.12 -14.05 6.86
CA ASN A 680 10.55 -15.36 6.39
C ASN A 680 11.90 -15.74 7.01
N PRO A 681 11.89 -16.43 8.17
CA PRO A 681 13.11 -16.82 8.86
C PRO A 681 14.06 -17.66 8.01
N ALA A 682 13.54 -18.48 7.09
CA ALA A 682 14.36 -19.30 6.20
C ALA A 682 15.14 -18.45 5.17
N VAL A 683 14.50 -17.42 4.60
CA VAL A 683 15.15 -16.45 3.69
C VAL A 683 16.15 -15.58 4.45
N GLN A 684 15.76 -15.09 5.64
CA GLN A 684 16.67 -14.32 6.49
C GLN A 684 17.91 -15.14 6.85
N LEU A 685 17.73 -16.40 7.25
CA LEU A 685 18.81 -17.32 7.59
C LEU A 685 19.69 -17.65 6.39
N ALA A 686 19.10 -17.92 5.23
CA ALA A 686 19.83 -18.15 3.98
C ALA A 686 20.76 -16.97 3.70
N ASN A 687 20.23 -15.75 3.65
CA ASN A 687 21.03 -14.55 3.50
C ASN A 687 22.09 -14.45 4.60
N LYS A 688 21.74 -14.70 5.87
CA LYS A 688 22.66 -14.60 7.01
C LYS A 688 23.88 -15.52 6.85
N GLN A 689 23.67 -16.75 6.40
CA GLN A 689 24.73 -17.74 6.21
C GLN A 689 25.53 -17.51 4.93
N THR A 690 24.86 -17.14 3.84
CA THR A 690 25.47 -17.03 2.50
C THR A 690 25.94 -15.62 2.15
N ASN A 691 25.70 -14.62 3.01
CA ASN A 691 25.91 -13.19 2.71
C ASN A 691 25.44 -12.82 1.29
N ALA A 692 24.35 -13.44 0.83
CA ALA A 692 23.85 -13.26 -0.53
C ALA A 692 23.37 -11.84 -0.74
N ASN A 693 22.56 -11.33 0.18
CA ASN A 693 22.12 -9.94 0.21
C ASN A 693 22.18 -9.41 1.65
N ARG A 694 22.65 -8.17 1.81
CA ARG A 694 22.74 -7.45 3.07
C ARG A 694 22.21 -6.05 2.89
N ILE A 695 21.25 -5.68 3.74
CA ILE A 695 20.68 -4.35 3.76
C ILE A 695 21.25 -3.62 4.97
N ARG A 696 21.72 -2.39 4.75
CA ARG A 696 22.24 -1.50 5.77
C ARG A 696 21.61 -0.14 5.61
N ILE A 697 21.23 0.49 6.71
CA ILE A 697 20.69 1.85 6.69
C ILE A 697 21.66 2.75 7.45
N LYS A 698 22.05 3.87 6.83
CA LYS A 698 23.01 4.80 7.38
C LYS A 698 22.38 6.19 7.54
N ALA A 699 22.81 6.88 8.59
CA ALA A 699 22.60 8.32 8.70
C ALA A 699 23.47 9.08 7.67
N GLU A 700 23.20 10.38 7.52
CA GLU A 700 23.91 11.25 6.58
C GLU A 700 25.42 11.33 6.86
N ASP A 701 25.83 11.24 8.13
CA ASP A 701 27.24 11.22 8.54
C ASP A 701 27.94 9.86 8.28
N GLY A 702 27.22 8.89 7.70
CA GLY A 702 27.70 7.54 7.43
C GLY A 702 27.57 6.56 8.59
N THR A 703 27.05 7.00 9.74
CA THR A 703 26.79 6.13 10.90
C THR A 703 25.81 5.03 10.53
N LEU A 704 26.19 3.78 10.80
CA LEU A 704 25.34 2.63 10.56
C LEU A 704 24.28 2.53 11.66
N LEU A 705 23.01 2.53 11.26
CA LEU A 705 21.89 2.45 12.18
C LEU A 705 21.64 1.00 12.58
N ALA A 706 21.20 0.79 13.83
CA ALA A 706 20.79 -0.50 14.36
C ALA A 706 19.34 -0.46 14.80
N ASP A 707 18.71 -1.63 14.84
CA ASP A 707 17.40 -1.81 15.45
C ASP A 707 17.48 -1.89 17.00
N ALA A 708 16.32 -2.14 17.62
CA ALA A 708 16.20 -2.34 19.06
C ALA A 708 16.88 -3.61 19.61
N THR A 709 17.49 -4.44 18.77
CA THR A 709 18.33 -5.59 19.15
C THR A 709 19.82 -5.31 19.00
N GLY A 710 20.19 -4.18 18.39
CA GLY A 710 21.57 -3.85 18.04
C GLY A 710 22.02 -4.43 16.69
N GLU A 711 21.10 -5.00 15.89
CA GLU A 711 21.42 -5.54 14.58
C GLU A 711 21.50 -4.41 13.55
N HIS A 712 22.63 -4.36 12.83
CA HIS A 712 22.92 -3.36 11.80
C HIS A 712 22.80 -3.91 10.37
N ASP A 713 22.89 -5.22 10.25
CA ASP A 713 22.87 -5.95 8.98
C ASP A 713 21.51 -6.62 8.85
N PHE A 714 20.58 -5.94 8.18
CA PHE A 714 19.24 -6.46 7.96
C PHE A 714 19.26 -7.47 6.82
N CYS A 715 18.55 -8.57 7.01
CA CYS A 715 18.36 -9.60 6.00
C CYS A 715 16.97 -9.44 5.38
N PRO A 716 16.83 -9.59 4.06
CA PRO A 716 15.53 -9.54 3.41
C PRO A 716 14.66 -10.75 3.81
N ASP A 717 13.36 -10.54 3.72
CA ASP A 717 12.29 -11.53 3.91
C ASP A 717 11.84 -12.15 2.58
N ALA A 718 12.05 -11.43 1.48
CA ALA A 718 11.79 -11.89 0.12
C ALA A 718 12.90 -11.39 -0.80
N VAL A 719 13.37 -12.26 -1.71
CA VAL A 719 14.46 -11.95 -2.64
C VAL A 719 14.10 -12.43 -4.04
N THR A 720 14.03 -11.49 -4.98
CA THR A 720 14.06 -11.74 -6.42
C THR A 720 15.31 -11.09 -7.02
N PRO A 721 15.66 -11.35 -8.29
CA PRO A 721 16.81 -10.69 -8.92
C PRO A 721 16.65 -9.17 -9.07
N THR A 722 15.42 -8.66 -8.97
CA THR A 722 15.05 -7.25 -9.20
C THR A 722 14.33 -6.59 -8.02
N MET A 723 13.97 -7.34 -6.97
CA MET A 723 13.34 -6.83 -5.76
C MET A 723 13.88 -7.52 -4.50
N LEU A 724 14.18 -6.74 -3.48
CA LEU A 724 14.29 -7.20 -2.09
C LEU A 724 13.11 -6.66 -1.30
N ALA A 725 12.54 -7.43 -0.38
CA ALA A 725 11.59 -6.89 0.60
C ALA A 725 12.01 -7.23 2.03
N PHE A 726 11.84 -6.28 2.95
CA PHE A 726 12.12 -6.45 4.37
C PHE A 726 11.19 -5.56 5.20
N ARG A 727 11.07 -5.83 6.50
CA ARG A 727 10.36 -4.91 7.40
C ARG A 727 11.26 -3.78 7.88
N MET A 728 10.75 -2.56 7.83
CA MET A 728 11.45 -1.41 8.37
C MET A 728 11.63 -1.52 9.90
N PRO A 729 12.85 -1.37 10.44
CA PRO A 729 13.11 -1.55 11.87
C PRO A 729 12.80 -0.32 12.74
N PHE A 730 12.71 0.88 12.17
CA PHE A 730 12.47 2.14 12.86
C PHE A 730 11.77 3.13 11.93
N ASP A 731 11.14 4.17 12.48
CA ASP A 731 10.50 5.21 11.67
C ASP A 731 11.55 6.03 10.92
N CYS A 732 11.24 6.46 9.70
CA CYS A 732 11.99 7.54 9.08
C CYS A 732 11.97 8.79 9.98
N PHE A 733 13.16 9.29 10.33
CA PHE A 733 13.32 10.45 11.21
C PHE A 733 14.21 11.55 10.62
N ALA A 734 14.90 11.26 9.52
CA ALA A 734 15.79 12.18 8.78
C ALA A 734 16.03 11.57 7.39
N PRO A 735 16.63 12.31 6.44
CA PRO A 735 17.15 11.72 5.21
C PRO A 735 18.20 10.65 5.54
N LEU A 736 18.03 9.44 5.01
CA LEU A 736 18.91 8.30 5.25
C LEU A 736 19.51 7.79 3.94
N THR A 737 20.55 6.97 4.06
CA THR A 737 21.11 6.21 2.94
C THR A 737 20.86 4.72 3.14
N LEU A 738 20.22 4.09 2.17
CA LEU A 738 20.06 2.64 2.08
C LEU A 738 21.23 2.05 1.28
N GLU A 739 21.93 1.06 1.83
CA GLU A 739 22.97 0.28 1.16
C GLU A 739 22.50 -1.16 0.99
N VAL A 740 22.59 -1.68 -0.22
CA VAL A 740 22.45 -3.11 -0.51
C VAL A 740 23.80 -3.65 -0.97
N ALA A 741 24.26 -4.72 -0.33
CA ALA A 741 25.50 -5.38 -0.67
C ALA A 741 25.34 -6.88 -0.88
N LYS A 742 26.19 -7.45 -1.73
CA LYS A 742 26.30 -8.88 -2.00
C LYS A 742 27.74 -9.30 -2.24
N ARG A 743 27.98 -10.61 -2.34
CA ARG A 743 29.25 -11.17 -2.79
C ARG A 743 29.30 -11.31 -4.31
N ASP A 744 30.42 -10.89 -4.90
CA ASP A 744 30.73 -11.16 -6.29
C ASP A 744 31.31 -12.59 -6.48
N PRO A 745 31.58 -13.05 -7.72
CA PRO A 745 32.14 -14.39 -7.95
C PRO A 745 33.53 -14.61 -7.34
N SER A 746 34.29 -13.56 -7.03
CA SER A 746 35.56 -13.65 -6.31
C SER A 746 35.39 -13.82 -4.80
N GLY A 747 34.16 -13.64 -4.30
CA GLY A 747 33.83 -13.59 -2.88
C GLY A 747 34.00 -12.21 -2.26
N SER A 748 34.39 -11.20 -3.05
CA SER A 748 34.51 -9.80 -2.62
C SER A 748 33.13 -9.17 -2.45
N ARG A 749 33.02 -8.23 -1.51
CA ARG A 749 31.76 -7.49 -1.27
C ARG A 749 31.63 -6.36 -2.28
N VAL A 750 30.52 -6.35 -3.01
CA VAL A 750 30.09 -5.25 -3.89
C VAL A 750 28.80 -4.68 -3.34
N ALA A 751 28.60 -3.36 -3.46
CA ALA A 751 27.46 -2.68 -2.88
C ALA A 751 26.99 -1.50 -3.74
N ALA A 752 25.72 -1.16 -3.60
CA ALA A 752 25.13 0.06 -4.13
C ALA A 752 24.33 0.76 -3.03
N THR A 753 24.16 2.06 -3.20
CA THR A 753 23.46 2.92 -2.25
C THR A 753 22.42 3.77 -2.94
N MET A 754 21.32 4.09 -2.25
CA MET A 754 20.34 5.06 -2.69
C MET A 754 19.78 5.87 -1.51
N PRO A 755 19.17 7.05 -1.75
CA PRO A 755 18.45 7.78 -0.73
C PRO A 755 17.26 6.98 -0.17
N LEU A 756 16.99 7.14 1.12
CA LEU A 756 15.81 6.63 1.83
C LEU A 756 15.26 7.74 2.74
N CYS A 757 13.99 7.66 3.13
CA CYS A 757 13.32 8.69 3.90
C CYS A 757 13.29 10.01 3.13
N ASP A 758 12.65 9.96 1.97
CA ASP A 758 12.64 11.03 0.97
C ASP A 758 12.46 12.43 1.62
N PRO A 759 13.45 13.33 1.58
CA PRO A 759 13.32 14.66 2.15
C PRO A 759 12.24 15.50 1.48
N LYS A 760 11.94 15.30 0.20
CA LYS A 760 11.01 16.16 -0.55
C LYS A 760 9.54 15.78 -0.39
N GLY A 761 9.26 14.60 0.16
CA GLY A 761 7.89 14.14 0.43
C GLY A 761 7.08 14.01 -0.85
N CYS A 762 7.75 13.77 -1.97
CA CYS A 762 7.16 13.68 -3.30
C CYS A 762 7.48 12.36 -3.99
N MET A 763 8.41 11.57 -3.47
CA MET A 763 8.63 10.21 -3.94
C MET A 763 7.39 9.36 -3.62
N ASP A 764 6.90 8.62 -4.61
CA ASP A 764 5.63 7.88 -4.62
C ASP A 764 4.35 8.74 -4.66
N GLU A 765 4.48 10.07 -4.72
CA GLU A 765 3.33 10.97 -4.80
C GLU A 765 2.98 11.34 -6.25
N PRO A 766 1.69 11.40 -6.62
CA PRO A 766 1.28 11.86 -7.94
C PRO A 766 1.61 13.34 -8.15
N ALA A 767 1.71 13.73 -9.43
CA ALA A 767 1.85 15.14 -9.78
C ALA A 767 0.67 15.96 -9.23
N GLY A 768 0.98 17.10 -8.60
CA GLY A 768 -0.02 17.96 -7.96
C GLY A 768 -0.19 17.72 -6.46
N THR A 769 0.37 16.66 -5.87
CA THR A 769 0.36 16.47 -4.40
C THR A 769 1.02 17.68 -3.74
N PRO A 770 0.40 18.31 -2.72
CA PRO A 770 0.97 19.47 -2.05
C PRO A 770 2.28 19.14 -1.35
N CYS A 771 3.27 20.01 -1.52
CA CYS A 771 4.55 19.91 -0.86
C CYS A 771 5.00 21.31 -0.42
N ASP A 772 6.13 21.43 0.28
CA ASP A 772 6.75 22.71 0.61
C ASP A 772 8.18 22.71 0.07
N ASP A 773 8.47 23.56 -0.91
CA ASP A 773 9.80 23.65 -1.52
C ASP A 773 10.77 24.51 -0.67
N GLY A 774 10.26 25.06 0.44
CA GLY A 774 10.99 25.95 1.34
C GLY A 774 11.07 27.39 0.87
N ASN A 775 10.46 27.73 -0.27
CA ASN A 775 10.37 29.08 -0.78
C ASN A 775 9.03 29.70 -0.40
N ALA A 776 9.04 30.58 0.61
CA ALA A 776 7.86 31.34 1.02
C ALA A 776 7.33 32.29 -0.08
N CYS A 777 8.08 32.49 -1.16
CA CYS A 777 7.68 33.29 -2.32
C CYS A 777 7.00 32.51 -3.43
N THR A 778 6.71 31.23 -3.24
CA THR A 778 5.84 30.46 -4.12
C THR A 778 4.60 30.01 -3.36
N VAL A 779 3.51 29.86 -4.11
CA VAL A 779 2.23 29.36 -3.61
C VAL A 779 1.80 28.18 -4.45
N ASN A 780 1.10 27.23 -3.83
CA ASN A 780 0.67 25.97 -4.45
C ASN A 780 1.86 25.13 -4.94
N ASP A 781 2.88 25.02 -4.10
CA ASP A 781 4.00 24.12 -4.36
C ASP A 781 3.48 22.68 -4.40
N ALA A 782 3.95 21.94 -5.40
CA ALA A 782 3.40 20.64 -5.70
C ALA A 782 4.47 19.69 -6.24
N CYS A 783 4.24 18.41 -6.01
CA CYS A 783 5.04 17.35 -6.60
C CYS A 783 4.89 17.35 -8.12
N ASP A 784 5.99 17.12 -8.84
CA ASP A 784 6.03 17.06 -10.31
C ASP A 784 5.67 15.67 -10.87
N GLY A 785 5.38 14.70 -10.01
CA GLY A 785 5.16 13.28 -10.35
C GLY A 785 6.44 12.50 -10.67
N SER A 786 7.60 13.14 -10.54
CA SER A 786 8.94 12.55 -10.71
C SER A 786 9.74 12.55 -9.40
N GLY A 787 9.08 12.79 -8.26
CA GLY A 787 9.70 12.78 -6.93
C GLY A 787 10.19 14.14 -6.44
N ASN A 788 10.01 15.24 -7.19
CA ASN A 788 10.49 16.56 -6.77
C ASN A 788 9.34 17.47 -6.36
N CYS A 789 9.56 18.20 -5.27
CA CYS A 789 8.71 19.32 -4.89
C CYS A 789 9.12 20.56 -5.69
N SER A 790 8.18 21.12 -6.46
CA SER A 790 8.40 22.29 -7.29
C SER A 790 7.58 23.48 -6.81
N GLY A 791 8.21 24.65 -6.72
CA GLY A 791 7.55 25.90 -6.39
C GLY A 791 6.46 26.26 -7.40
N GLY A 792 5.29 26.63 -6.89
CA GLY A 792 4.16 27.01 -7.72
C GLY A 792 4.22 28.46 -8.23
N ALA A 793 3.08 29.14 -8.27
CA ALA A 793 3.02 30.52 -8.75
C ALA A 793 3.76 31.47 -7.79
N PRO A 794 4.42 32.54 -8.28
CA PRO A 794 5.04 33.53 -7.40
C PRO A 794 4.01 34.19 -6.47
N LEU A 795 4.33 34.27 -5.18
CA LEU A 795 3.58 35.03 -4.19
C LEU A 795 3.61 36.52 -4.59
N VAL A 796 2.43 37.11 -4.77
CA VAL A 796 2.28 38.54 -5.04
C VAL A 796 2.24 39.29 -3.72
N CYS A 797 3.28 40.09 -3.45
CA CYS A 797 3.32 40.98 -2.31
C CYS A 797 2.69 42.33 -2.68
N ASP A 798 1.40 42.49 -2.41
CA ASP A 798 0.64 43.69 -2.75
C ASP A 798 1.10 44.91 -1.94
N GLY A 799 1.53 45.96 -2.65
CA GLY A 799 1.90 47.25 -2.07
C GLY A 799 3.28 47.73 -2.53
N PRO A 800 3.48 49.06 -2.71
CA PRO A 800 4.72 49.60 -3.27
C PRO A 800 5.96 49.36 -2.40
N CYS A 801 5.77 48.89 -1.15
CA CYS A 801 6.82 48.73 -0.15
C CYS A 801 7.04 47.30 0.34
N LEU A 802 6.45 46.30 -0.31
CA LEU A 802 6.76 44.91 -0.04
C LEU A 802 7.65 44.33 -1.15
N ALA A 803 8.55 43.46 -0.74
CA ALA A 803 9.27 42.55 -1.62
C ALA A 803 9.13 41.14 -1.03
N CYS A 804 9.17 40.13 -1.89
CA CYS A 804 9.15 38.77 -1.41
C CYS A 804 10.57 38.32 -1.06
N ASP A 805 10.74 37.87 0.18
CA ASP A 805 11.92 37.20 0.70
C ASP A 805 11.67 35.68 0.70
N PRO A 806 12.52 34.87 0.05
CA PRO A 806 12.29 33.42 -0.05
C PRO A 806 12.16 32.68 1.28
N ALA A 807 12.69 33.22 2.39
CA ALA A 807 12.57 32.60 3.72
C ALA A 807 11.40 33.16 4.53
N ALA A 808 11.08 34.44 4.38
CA ALA A 808 10.10 35.16 5.22
C ALA A 808 8.80 35.55 4.51
N GLY A 809 8.69 35.30 3.19
CA GLY A 809 7.55 35.70 2.36
C GLY A 809 7.53 37.21 2.15
N CYS A 810 6.36 37.84 2.19
CA CYS A 810 6.27 39.28 1.97
C CYS A 810 6.84 40.08 3.15
N VAL A 811 8.01 40.69 2.92
CA VAL A 811 8.70 41.56 3.88
C VAL A 811 8.77 42.99 3.36
N PRO A 812 8.93 43.98 4.26
CA PRO A 812 9.14 45.34 3.81
C PRO A 812 10.47 45.47 3.08
N LYS A 813 10.45 46.04 1.86
CA LYS A 813 11.67 46.28 1.10
C LYS A 813 12.51 47.38 1.75
N ALA A 814 13.83 47.33 1.53
CA ALA A 814 14.70 48.44 1.93
C ALA A 814 14.35 49.71 1.15
N CYS A 815 14.36 50.85 1.84
CA CYS A 815 14.27 52.15 1.19
C CYS A 815 15.63 52.47 0.53
N SER A 816 15.61 52.77 -0.77
CA SER A 816 16.80 53.21 -1.51
C SER A 816 16.72 54.71 -1.76
N GLY A 817 17.51 55.49 -1.02
CA GLY A 817 17.62 56.93 -1.18
C GLY A 817 18.54 57.50 -0.10
N ALA A 818 19.42 58.45 -0.45
CA ALA A 818 20.37 58.99 0.51
C ALA A 818 19.69 59.70 1.70
N CYS A 819 18.46 60.19 1.50
CA CYS A 819 17.63 60.85 2.51
C CYS A 819 16.51 59.99 3.08
N LEU A 820 16.52 58.67 2.90
CA LEU A 820 15.51 57.79 3.47
C LEU A 820 16.02 57.06 4.72
N THR A 821 15.11 56.74 5.64
CA THR A 821 15.35 55.79 6.73
C THR A 821 15.33 54.36 6.18
N GLY A 822 16.09 53.43 6.79
CA GLY A 822 16.50 52.19 6.13
C GLY A 822 15.37 51.29 5.60
N THR A 823 14.29 51.07 6.37
CA THR A 823 13.22 50.10 6.04
C THR A 823 11.93 50.82 5.64
N CYS A 824 11.30 50.40 4.53
CA CYS A 824 9.98 50.95 4.16
C CYS A 824 8.90 50.40 5.10
N ASP A 825 8.00 51.24 5.59
CA ASP A 825 6.80 50.79 6.31
C ASP A 825 5.69 50.44 5.29
N PRO A 826 5.09 49.24 5.33
CA PRO A 826 4.01 48.85 4.42
C PRO A 826 2.75 49.74 4.50
N GLN A 827 2.47 50.36 5.65
CA GLN A 827 1.31 51.24 5.87
C GLN A 827 1.62 52.72 5.64
N ARG A 828 2.87 53.14 5.82
CA ARG A 828 3.26 54.57 5.84
C ARG A 828 4.24 54.97 4.75
N GLY A 829 4.86 54.02 4.04
CA GLY A 829 5.90 54.28 3.06
C GLY A 829 7.29 54.43 3.71
N CYS A 830 8.26 54.96 2.96
CA CYS A 830 9.59 55.25 3.50
C CYS A 830 9.55 56.56 4.28
N ASP A 831 9.99 56.55 5.54
CA ASP A 831 10.12 57.79 6.29
C ASP A 831 11.37 58.55 5.81
N PRO A 832 11.26 59.85 5.46
CA PRO A 832 12.41 60.68 5.16
C PRO A 832 13.24 60.92 6.43
N LYS A 833 14.56 61.00 6.29
CA LYS A 833 15.45 61.45 7.38
C LYS A 833 15.04 62.86 7.81
N PRO A 834 15.21 63.23 9.09
CA PRO A 834 14.90 64.58 9.55
C PRO A 834 15.55 65.65 8.67
N ALA A 835 14.86 66.78 8.52
CA ALA A 835 15.47 67.95 7.91
C ALA A 835 16.81 68.26 8.62
N ASP A 836 17.78 68.77 7.86
CA ASP A 836 19.14 69.08 8.32
C ASP A 836 20.04 67.86 8.57
N THR A 837 19.59 66.64 8.23
CA THR A 837 20.49 65.47 8.23
C THR A 837 21.46 65.55 7.05
N VAL A 838 22.76 65.41 7.31
CA VAL A 838 23.79 65.42 6.25
C VAL A 838 23.54 64.28 5.26
N CYS A 839 23.26 64.64 4.01
CA CYS A 839 23.02 63.73 2.89
C CYS A 839 24.33 63.42 2.15
N ARG A 840 25.11 64.46 1.85
CA ARG A 840 26.48 64.34 1.36
C ARG A 840 27.36 65.40 2.07
N PRO A 841 28.55 65.01 2.56
CA PRO A 841 29.46 65.96 3.19
C PRO A 841 30.16 66.84 2.15
N ALA A 842 30.55 68.05 2.57
CA ALA A 842 31.36 68.94 1.75
C ALA A 842 32.72 68.31 1.38
N ALA A 843 33.03 68.25 0.09
CA ALA A 843 34.25 67.73 -0.52
C ALA A 843 35.36 68.80 -0.68
N GLY A 844 35.23 69.95 -0.02
CA GLY A 844 36.24 71.01 -0.03
C GLY A 844 35.76 72.31 0.62
N PRO A 845 36.64 73.32 0.77
CA PRO A 845 36.31 74.57 1.46
C PRO A 845 35.23 75.42 0.79
N CYS A 846 34.98 75.18 -0.51
CA CYS A 846 33.96 75.90 -1.28
C CYS A 846 32.69 75.09 -1.52
N ASP A 847 32.72 73.82 -1.14
CA ASP A 847 31.58 72.93 -1.23
C ASP A 847 30.70 73.12 0.02
N VAL A 848 29.38 73.02 -0.15
CA VAL A 848 28.40 73.07 0.94
C VAL A 848 27.81 71.68 1.06
N GLU A 849 27.75 71.17 2.29
CA GLU A 849 27.07 69.90 2.53
C GLU A 849 25.58 69.99 2.13
N GLU A 850 25.09 68.98 1.44
CA GLU A 850 23.68 68.85 1.14
C GLU A 850 22.98 68.20 2.32
N LEU A 851 21.93 68.87 2.79
CA LEU A 851 21.11 68.38 3.89
C LEU A 851 19.80 67.84 3.35
N CYS A 852 19.29 66.77 3.96
CA CYS A 852 17.94 66.31 3.69
C CYS A 852 16.93 67.40 4.06
N ASP A 853 15.89 67.55 3.25
CA ASP A 853 14.81 68.52 3.45
C ASP A 853 13.66 67.95 4.31
N GLY A 854 13.76 66.68 4.69
CA GLY A 854 12.70 65.96 5.42
C GLY A 854 11.55 65.48 4.54
N VAL A 855 11.69 65.52 3.21
CA VAL A 855 10.62 65.12 2.27
C VAL A 855 11.14 64.32 1.06
N SER A 856 12.27 64.71 0.47
CA SER A 856 12.87 64.09 -0.72
C SER A 856 13.65 62.81 -0.40
N GLU A 857 13.58 61.82 -1.30
CA GLU A 857 14.34 60.57 -1.22
C GLU A 857 15.83 60.76 -1.57
N SER A 858 16.14 61.73 -2.44
CA SER A 858 17.48 62.05 -2.92
C SER A 858 18.03 63.31 -2.27
N CYS A 859 19.37 63.41 -2.18
CA CYS A 859 20.01 64.66 -1.77
C CYS A 859 19.56 65.80 -2.70
N PRO A 860 19.43 67.03 -2.17
CA PRO A 860 19.38 68.23 -3.01
C PRO A 860 20.54 68.28 -4.00
N ALA A 861 20.40 69.08 -5.06
CA ALA A 861 21.47 69.29 -6.01
C ALA A 861 22.71 69.92 -5.34
N ASP A 862 23.89 69.53 -5.82
CA ASP A 862 25.18 70.00 -5.32
C ASP A 862 25.28 71.53 -5.36
N ALA A 863 25.65 72.11 -4.21
CA ALA A 863 25.65 73.54 -3.99
C ALA A 863 27.04 74.01 -3.53
N PHE A 864 27.54 75.02 -4.22
CA PHE A 864 28.80 75.68 -3.86
C PHE A 864 28.53 77.02 -3.20
N ARG A 865 29.47 77.46 -2.36
CA ARG A 865 29.45 78.82 -1.83
C ARG A 865 29.47 79.82 -2.98
N ASN A 866 28.86 81.00 -2.76
CA ASN A 866 28.85 82.08 -3.73
C ASN A 866 30.25 82.38 -4.26
N VAL A 867 30.37 82.74 -5.54
CA VAL A 867 31.65 82.98 -6.25
C VAL A 867 32.54 84.04 -5.60
N SER A 868 31.98 84.92 -4.77
CA SER A 868 32.73 85.92 -3.99
C SER A 868 33.33 85.36 -2.68
N THR A 869 33.05 84.10 -2.35
CA THR A 869 33.52 83.46 -1.12
C THR A 869 34.93 82.94 -1.33
N LEU A 870 35.87 83.43 -0.53
CA LEU A 870 37.25 82.98 -0.59
C LEU A 870 37.37 81.59 0.06
N CYS A 871 37.41 80.54 -0.74
CA CYS A 871 37.46 79.16 -0.29
C CYS A 871 38.83 78.53 -0.46
N ARG A 872 39.83 79.12 0.18
CA ARG A 872 41.16 78.52 0.30
C ARG A 872 41.58 78.58 1.77
N PRO A 873 42.31 77.57 2.27
CA PRO A 873 42.91 77.67 3.59
C PRO A 873 43.76 78.95 3.68
N ALA A 874 43.75 79.61 4.85
CA ALA A 874 44.63 80.74 5.09
C ALA A 874 46.08 80.28 4.87
N ALA A 875 46.84 81.00 4.04
CA ALA A 875 48.28 80.80 3.99
C ALA A 875 48.80 81.23 5.37
N GLY A 876 49.29 80.28 6.16
CA GLY A 876 49.87 80.55 7.49
C GLY A 876 51.09 81.48 7.39
N PRO A 877 51.54 82.08 8.51
CA PRO A 877 52.72 82.93 8.54
C PRO A 877 54.01 82.17 8.21
#